data_AF-A0A9E6EA87-F1
#
_entry.id   AF-A0A9E6EA87-F1
#
_cell.length_a   1.000
_cell.length_b   1.000
_cell.length_c   1.000
_cell.angle_alpha   90.00
_cell.angle_beta   90.00
_cell.angle_gamma   90.00
#
_symmetry.space_group_name_H-M   'P 1'
#
loop_
_entity.id
_entity.type
_entity.pdbx_description
1 polymer ?
#
loop_
_entity_poly.entity_id
_entity_poly.type
_entity_poly.pdbx_seq_one_letter_code
_entity_poly.pdbx_strand_id
1 'polypeptide(L)'
;MKWPLRILFILLLSVVATAAGAWFAFPWYAQALIDRAIGQDISLKVHDLGRPGTDGLKFGRVDAVFTTKPDTCTGIASTFRGTVYNGSISWRRIPGAASFLAGVELKADSLKVLQEPAGITLSDRNPSIKAHVQIGRRSWLIPDFVPESVDYSIEDAVAENGTLSLAGVSYKVHLTKNGNWIQQPSRFKALSLFSAGAKTPLTGMEATVGMERTPDKPCALIFSDCSLSMAGLRASTPLIEYCLKKRRTSFTLNIDTLQLDSMAATTGLQKSNPGFTGNLSGSIPIEYVDSTVRIRNGIVKSGKGTRLTFRKTDGRPSASFDASQASNGSAMIGNLNAVVSLAGNDRQSTSVTLKEFSMKLFGGSVTALNVSSPAPGRNSFTLRLTDLPILDRIRLHEDFKASMKGSISGTVPISIDTKGMTISNAHINSKGGGTIRQSLPLSKLDAESAFRPATQEVSWSFSEPSIVLNLDSGGKTSIGFHLRSLGRKTGDGELMLTNPEGTIGLMEHRNNPSTISLSKFSSGLMSGSLAIDHVDYDLKSRHAETVLLLNGIPLQKLLELQGTEKIHATGNLRGRIPVVMDGAGFRIPDGGMNAEKTGQIIYSSTPEERSVANPGMRITYEALGNFFYSELVSSITMSPDGNSLITLQIKGHNPDFQNGRPVNLNLNIEQNLLELMRSLSIASGIEQQILEKATRAGKKQK
;
A
#
# COMPACT_ATOMS: atom_id res chain seq x y z
N MET A 1 -48.29 -36.22 -83.87
CA MET A 1 -47.52 -36.30 -82.61
C MET A 1 -48.23 -37.22 -81.64
N LYS A 2 -47.57 -38.33 -81.30
CA LYS A 2 -48.16 -39.52 -80.69
C LYS A 2 -48.57 -39.23 -79.24
N TRP A 3 -49.83 -39.54 -78.90
CA TRP A 3 -50.44 -39.52 -77.56
C TRP A 3 -49.51 -39.88 -76.37
N PRO A 4 -48.62 -40.88 -76.44
CA PRO A 4 -47.66 -41.17 -75.36
C PRO A 4 -46.71 -40.01 -75.00
N LEU A 5 -46.32 -39.17 -75.97
CA LEU A 5 -45.45 -38.01 -75.70
C LEU A 5 -46.20 -36.90 -74.92
N ARG A 6 -47.51 -36.76 -75.15
CA ARG A 6 -48.37 -35.83 -74.40
C ARG A 6 -48.62 -36.33 -72.99
N ILE A 7 -48.83 -37.64 -72.81
CA ILE A 7 -48.98 -38.25 -71.48
C ILE A 7 -47.69 -38.10 -70.68
N LEU A 8 -46.53 -38.35 -71.28
CA LEU A 8 -45.22 -38.12 -70.64
C LEU A 8 -45.02 -36.65 -70.25
N PHE A 9 -45.40 -35.72 -71.14
CA PHE A 9 -45.30 -34.28 -70.86
C PHE A 9 -46.26 -33.83 -69.75
N ILE A 10 -47.49 -34.37 -69.71
CA ILE A 10 -48.47 -34.11 -68.65
C ILE A 10 -48.03 -34.72 -67.32
N LEU A 11 -47.41 -35.91 -67.32
CA LEU A 11 -46.82 -36.54 -66.13
C LEU A 11 -45.60 -35.75 -65.64
N LEU A 12 -44.76 -35.26 -66.54
CA LEU A 12 -43.62 -34.42 -66.18
C LEU A 12 -44.12 -33.06 -65.63
N LEU A 13 -45.13 -32.46 -66.26
CA LEU A 13 -45.75 -31.21 -65.82
C LEU A 13 -46.48 -31.37 -64.50
N SER A 14 -47.13 -32.51 -64.23
CA SER A 14 -47.77 -32.79 -62.95
C SER A 14 -46.76 -33.07 -61.85
N VAL A 15 -45.63 -33.71 -62.16
CA VAL A 15 -44.50 -33.88 -61.23
C VAL A 15 -43.84 -32.52 -60.94
N VAL A 16 -43.65 -31.68 -61.95
CA VAL A 16 -43.12 -30.31 -61.79
C VAL A 16 -44.11 -29.42 -61.04
N ALA A 17 -45.42 -29.54 -61.29
CA ALA A 17 -46.46 -28.77 -60.61
C ALA A 17 -46.66 -29.22 -59.15
N THR A 18 -46.56 -30.52 -58.86
CA THR A 18 -46.57 -31.04 -57.48
C THR A 18 -45.27 -30.66 -56.76
N ALA A 19 -44.12 -30.69 -57.42
CA ALA A 19 -42.86 -30.20 -56.86
C ALA A 19 -42.90 -28.68 -56.61
N ALA A 20 -43.45 -27.89 -57.53
CA ALA A 20 -43.61 -26.44 -57.38
C ALA A 20 -44.67 -26.09 -56.33
N GLY A 21 -45.76 -26.85 -56.25
CA GLY A 21 -46.79 -26.73 -55.22
C GLY A 21 -46.25 -27.07 -53.83
N ALA A 22 -45.50 -28.17 -53.71
CA ALA A 22 -44.77 -28.52 -52.49
C ALA A 22 -43.77 -27.43 -52.11
N TRP A 23 -42.99 -26.91 -53.06
CA TRP A 23 -42.06 -25.79 -52.85
C TRP A 23 -42.75 -24.53 -52.34
N PHE A 24 -43.92 -24.18 -52.91
CA PHE A 24 -44.68 -23.00 -52.51
C PHE A 24 -45.30 -23.17 -51.11
N ALA A 25 -45.79 -24.37 -50.79
CA ALA A 25 -46.37 -24.73 -49.50
C ALA A 25 -45.34 -25.12 -48.43
N PHE A 26 -44.05 -25.17 -48.77
CA PHE A 26 -42.98 -25.61 -47.86
C PHE A 26 -43.00 -24.94 -46.49
N PRO A 27 -43.17 -23.61 -46.36
CA PRO A 27 -43.27 -22.95 -45.05
C PRO A 27 -44.38 -23.50 -44.15
N TRP A 28 -45.45 -24.06 -44.71
CA TRP A 28 -46.59 -24.58 -43.95
C TRP A 28 -46.37 -25.98 -43.37
N TYR A 29 -45.57 -26.82 -44.02
CA TYR A 29 -45.30 -28.19 -43.55
C TYR A 29 -43.86 -28.40 -43.05
N ALA A 30 -42.96 -27.42 -43.21
CA ALA A 30 -41.56 -27.52 -42.82
C ALA A 30 -41.39 -27.81 -41.32
N GLN A 31 -42.18 -27.18 -40.43
CA GLN A 31 -42.11 -27.45 -39.00
C GLN A 31 -42.41 -28.94 -38.68
N ALA A 32 -43.38 -29.55 -39.34
CA ALA A 32 -43.70 -30.97 -39.15
C ALA A 32 -42.59 -31.91 -39.65
N LEU A 33 -41.80 -31.49 -40.65
CA LEU A 33 -40.60 -32.22 -41.08
C LEU A 33 -39.46 -32.08 -40.07
N ILE A 34 -39.27 -30.88 -39.53
CA ILE A 34 -38.28 -30.57 -38.49
C ILE A 34 -38.55 -31.39 -37.23
N ASP A 35 -39.80 -31.40 -36.74
CA ASP A 35 -40.22 -32.15 -35.56
C ASP A 35 -40.01 -33.67 -35.70
N ARG A 36 -40.09 -34.21 -36.93
CA ARG A 36 -39.82 -35.64 -37.21
C ARG A 36 -38.33 -35.96 -37.30
N ALA A 37 -37.49 -34.98 -37.65
CA ALA A 37 -36.07 -35.16 -37.86
C ALA A 37 -35.24 -35.04 -36.56
N ILE A 38 -35.79 -34.39 -35.53
CA ILE A 38 -35.09 -34.09 -34.28
C ILE A 38 -35.46 -35.11 -33.19
N GLY A 39 -34.50 -35.45 -32.32
CA GLY A 39 -34.72 -36.37 -31.18
C GLY A 39 -35.52 -35.74 -30.02
N GLN A 40 -35.98 -36.57 -29.08
CA GLN A 40 -36.85 -36.14 -27.95
C GLN A 40 -36.22 -35.09 -27.00
N ASP A 41 -34.90 -34.95 -27.00
CA ASP A 41 -34.16 -34.06 -26.09
C ASP A 41 -33.95 -32.62 -26.64
N ILE A 42 -34.35 -32.36 -27.89
CA ILE A 42 -34.21 -31.06 -28.56
C ILE A 42 -35.57 -30.63 -29.13
N SER A 43 -35.99 -29.40 -28.86
CA SER A 43 -37.15 -28.76 -29.49
C SER A 43 -36.69 -27.56 -30.32
N LEU A 44 -37.05 -27.52 -31.59
CA LEU A 44 -36.76 -26.40 -32.49
C LEU A 44 -38.05 -25.85 -33.07
N LYS A 45 -38.30 -24.55 -32.89
CA LYS A 45 -39.41 -23.83 -33.52
C LYS A 45 -38.87 -22.79 -34.48
N VAL A 46 -39.31 -22.83 -35.73
CA VAL A 46 -38.87 -21.88 -36.75
C VAL A 46 -40.03 -20.97 -37.15
N HIS A 47 -39.78 -19.66 -37.11
CA HIS A 47 -40.72 -18.61 -37.42
C HIS A 47 -40.27 -17.84 -38.68
N ASP A 48 -41.25 -17.38 -39.45
CA ASP A 48 -41.03 -16.61 -40.69
C ASP A 48 -40.08 -17.32 -41.66
N LEU A 49 -40.35 -18.60 -41.90
CA LEU A 49 -39.54 -19.43 -42.78
C LEU A 49 -39.72 -19.00 -44.24
N GLY A 50 -38.61 -18.64 -44.88
CA GLY A 50 -38.57 -18.36 -46.30
C GLY A 50 -38.79 -19.63 -47.13
N ARG A 51 -38.86 -19.46 -48.45
CA ARG A 51 -38.87 -20.61 -49.37
C ARG A 51 -37.43 -21.16 -49.51
N PRO A 52 -37.25 -22.48 -49.62
CA PRO A 52 -35.94 -23.06 -49.88
C PRO A 52 -35.43 -22.56 -51.24
N GLY A 53 -34.13 -22.33 -51.36
CA GLY A 53 -33.41 -22.10 -52.62
C GLY A 53 -32.61 -23.35 -53.01
N THR A 54 -31.78 -23.25 -54.04
CA THR A 54 -30.91 -24.37 -54.47
C THR A 54 -29.89 -24.74 -53.39
N ASP A 55 -29.38 -23.75 -52.66
CA ASP A 55 -28.24 -23.91 -51.75
C ASP A 55 -28.47 -23.28 -50.36
N GLY A 56 -29.72 -22.90 -50.02
CA GLY A 56 -30.02 -22.33 -48.71
C GLY A 56 -31.49 -21.97 -48.42
N LEU A 57 -31.77 -21.59 -47.18
CA LEU A 57 -33.09 -21.26 -46.63
C LEU A 57 -32.97 -20.09 -45.65
N LYS A 58 -33.83 -19.08 -45.75
CA LYS A 58 -33.88 -17.95 -44.81
C LYS A 58 -34.97 -18.15 -43.75
N PHE A 59 -34.80 -17.54 -42.58
CA PHE A 59 -35.78 -17.55 -41.49
C PHE A 59 -35.74 -16.24 -40.70
N GLY A 60 -36.87 -15.81 -40.11
CA GLY A 60 -36.91 -14.63 -39.25
C GLY A 60 -36.50 -14.92 -37.81
N ARG A 61 -36.90 -16.07 -37.25
CA ARG A 61 -36.49 -16.46 -35.88
C ARG A 61 -36.47 -17.97 -35.70
N VAL A 62 -35.49 -18.48 -34.97
CA VAL A 62 -35.43 -19.89 -34.53
C VAL A 62 -35.30 -19.92 -33.01
N ASP A 63 -36.23 -20.60 -32.34
CA ASP A 63 -36.13 -20.92 -30.92
C ASP A 63 -35.73 -22.39 -30.75
N ALA A 64 -34.63 -22.63 -30.05
CA ALA A 64 -34.08 -23.93 -29.74
C ALA A 64 -34.13 -24.16 -28.23
N VAL A 65 -34.65 -25.30 -27.79
CA VAL A 65 -34.58 -25.74 -26.39
C VAL A 65 -33.89 -27.08 -26.37
N PHE A 66 -32.80 -27.18 -25.61
CA PHE A 66 -32.06 -28.41 -25.40
C PHE A 66 -31.94 -28.68 -23.91
N THR A 67 -32.31 -29.88 -23.48
CA THR A 67 -32.24 -30.27 -22.07
C THR A 67 -31.25 -31.40 -21.90
N THR A 68 -30.23 -31.21 -21.06
CA THR A 68 -29.30 -32.27 -20.71
C THR A 68 -29.87 -33.14 -19.61
N LYS A 69 -29.61 -34.44 -19.67
CA LYS A 69 -29.87 -35.35 -18.54
C LYS A 69 -29.01 -34.93 -17.33
N PRO A 70 -29.49 -35.15 -16.09
CA PRO A 70 -28.67 -34.91 -14.90
C PRO A 70 -27.37 -35.71 -14.99
N ASP A 71 -26.23 -35.03 -14.85
CA ASP A 71 -24.93 -35.69 -14.81
C ASP A 71 -24.52 -36.03 -13.37
N THR A 72 -23.59 -36.98 -13.20
CA THR A 72 -23.14 -37.45 -11.89
C THR A 72 -22.32 -36.40 -11.10
N CYS A 73 -22.01 -35.26 -11.73
CA CYS A 73 -21.16 -34.21 -11.17
C CYS A 73 -21.96 -33.07 -10.56
N THR A 74 -23.05 -32.67 -11.23
CA THR A 74 -23.92 -31.57 -10.81
C THR A 74 -25.24 -32.08 -10.23
N GLY A 75 -25.70 -33.26 -10.66
CA GLY A 75 -26.98 -33.84 -10.25
C GLY A 75 -28.20 -33.06 -10.72
N ILE A 76 -28.02 -32.06 -11.59
CA ILE A 76 -29.06 -31.12 -12.02
C ILE A 76 -29.16 -31.17 -13.55
N ALA A 77 -30.38 -31.29 -14.08
CA ALA A 77 -30.64 -31.12 -15.51
C ALA A 77 -30.43 -29.65 -15.89
N SER A 78 -29.69 -29.40 -16.97
CA SER A 78 -29.51 -28.04 -17.51
C SER A 78 -30.37 -27.86 -18.74
N THR A 79 -31.11 -26.76 -18.79
CA THR A 79 -31.90 -26.38 -19.97
C THR A 79 -31.23 -25.20 -20.66
N PHE A 80 -30.96 -25.34 -21.95
CA PHE A 80 -30.41 -24.31 -22.81
C PHE A 80 -31.50 -23.81 -23.74
N ARG A 81 -31.84 -22.52 -23.67
CA ARG A 81 -32.81 -21.85 -24.54
C ARG A 81 -32.06 -20.91 -25.46
N GLY A 82 -31.90 -21.32 -26.72
CA GLY A 82 -31.31 -20.51 -27.77
C GLY A 82 -32.38 -19.79 -28.58
N THR A 83 -32.18 -18.52 -28.89
CA THR A 83 -32.96 -17.79 -29.88
C THR A 83 -32.02 -17.16 -30.89
N VAL A 84 -32.26 -17.44 -32.17
CA VAL A 84 -31.54 -16.88 -33.32
C VAL A 84 -32.47 -15.97 -34.10
N TYR A 85 -32.02 -14.78 -34.48
CA TYR A 85 -32.82 -13.81 -35.24
C TYR A 85 -32.24 -13.53 -36.63
N ASN A 86 -33.12 -13.42 -37.62
CA ASN A 86 -32.84 -13.05 -39.01
C ASN A 86 -31.66 -13.82 -39.60
N GLY A 87 -31.87 -15.11 -39.88
CA GLY A 87 -30.79 -15.97 -40.33
C GLY A 87 -31.02 -16.65 -41.67
N SER A 88 -29.97 -17.30 -42.14
CA SER A 88 -29.97 -18.17 -43.29
C SER A 88 -29.16 -19.43 -43.02
N ILE A 89 -29.69 -20.57 -43.41
CA ILE A 89 -28.99 -21.85 -43.46
C ILE A 89 -28.59 -22.08 -44.91
N SER A 90 -27.32 -22.32 -45.18
CA SER A 90 -26.82 -22.72 -46.49
C SER A 90 -26.23 -24.12 -46.42
N TRP A 91 -26.25 -24.85 -47.54
CA TRP A 91 -25.69 -26.20 -47.60
C TRP A 91 -24.88 -26.39 -48.88
N ARG A 92 -23.75 -27.10 -48.78
CA ARG A 92 -22.91 -27.43 -49.92
C ARG A 92 -22.44 -28.88 -49.86
N ARG A 93 -22.49 -29.57 -50.99
CA ARG A 93 -21.93 -30.93 -51.12
C ARG A 93 -20.39 -30.84 -51.14
N ILE A 94 -19.74 -31.68 -50.33
CA ILE A 94 -18.28 -31.76 -50.29
C ILE A 94 -17.79 -32.69 -51.43
N PRO A 95 -16.99 -32.20 -52.40
CA PRO A 95 -16.51 -33.04 -53.51
C PRO A 95 -15.51 -34.10 -53.03
N GLY A 96 -15.66 -35.36 -53.48
CA GLY A 96 -14.67 -36.43 -53.24
C GLY A 96 -14.89 -37.30 -51.98
N ALA A 97 -15.94 -37.07 -51.20
CA ALA A 97 -16.28 -37.92 -50.06
C ALA A 97 -16.94 -39.25 -50.49
N ALA A 98 -16.56 -40.37 -49.85
CA ALA A 98 -17.11 -41.71 -50.11
C ALA A 98 -18.59 -41.88 -49.71
N SER A 99 -19.10 -40.98 -48.85
CA SER A 99 -20.50 -40.85 -48.42
C SER A 99 -21.04 -39.46 -48.80
N PHE A 100 -22.37 -39.26 -48.77
CA PHE A 100 -22.97 -37.96 -49.04
C PHE A 100 -22.77 -37.04 -47.82
N LEU A 101 -21.57 -36.46 -47.69
CA LEU A 101 -21.23 -35.45 -46.69
C LEU A 101 -21.65 -34.06 -47.20
N ALA A 102 -22.47 -33.37 -46.39
CA ALA A 102 -22.90 -32.01 -46.65
C ALA A 102 -22.36 -31.07 -45.55
N GLY A 103 -21.73 -29.98 -45.98
CA GLY A 103 -21.42 -28.87 -45.09
C GLY A 103 -22.64 -27.97 -44.98
N VAL A 104 -23.10 -27.70 -43.76
CA VAL A 104 -24.21 -26.80 -43.45
C VAL A 104 -23.65 -25.58 -42.73
N GLU A 105 -24.02 -24.38 -43.15
CA GLU A 105 -23.60 -23.13 -42.51
C GLU A 105 -24.83 -22.27 -42.18
N LEU A 106 -25.04 -21.98 -40.90
CA LEU A 106 -26.02 -21.03 -40.39
C LEU A 106 -25.34 -19.69 -40.13
N LYS A 107 -25.87 -18.63 -40.71
CA LYS A 107 -25.53 -17.23 -40.40
C LYS A 107 -26.76 -16.50 -39.91
N ALA A 108 -26.62 -15.61 -38.95
CA ALA A 108 -27.73 -14.81 -38.45
C ALA A 108 -27.26 -13.45 -37.93
N ASP A 109 -28.17 -12.53 -37.64
CA ASP A 109 -27.84 -11.21 -37.08
C ASP A 109 -27.47 -11.32 -35.59
N SER A 110 -28.13 -12.21 -34.84
CA SER A 110 -27.85 -12.42 -33.42
C SER A 110 -28.23 -13.82 -32.94
N LEU A 111 -27.52 -14.27 -31.91
CA LEU A 111 -27.81 -15.48 -31.13
C LEU A 111 -27.84 -15.10 -29.64
N LYS A 112 -28.91 -15.51 -28.94
CA LYS A 112 -29.02 -15.42 -27.49
C LYS A 112 -29.23 -16.81 -26.90
N VAL A 113 -28.41 -17.22 -25.94
CA VAL A 113 -28.53 -18.51 -25.26
C VAL A 113 -28.68 -18.27 -23.76
N LEU A 114 -29.76 -18.77 -23.17
CA LEU A 114 -29.99 -18.78 -21.73
C LEU A 114 -29.79 -20.21 -21.20
N GLN A 115 -28.95 -20.37 -20.18
CA GLN A 115 -28.77 -21.61 -19.44
C GLN A 115 -29.49 -21.52 -18.08
N GLU A 116 -30.36 -22.49 -17.81
CA GLU A 116 -31.08 -22.66 -16.54
C GLU A 116 -30.62 -23.95 -15.84
N PRO A 117 -30.48 -23.97 -14.50
CA PRO A 117 -30.91 -22.93 -13.55
C PRO A 117 -29.84 -21.89 -13.19
N ALA A 118 -28.62 -21.95 -13.73
CA ALA A 118 -27.56 -21.02 -13.31
C ALA A 118 -27.79 -19.58 -13.79
N GLY A 119 -28.72 -19.36 -14.73
CA GLY A 119 -29.13 -18.03 -15.19
C GLY A 119 -28.10 -17.38 -16.11
N ILE A 120 -27.23 -18.16 -16.75
CA ILE A 120 -26.16 -17.64 -17.60
C ILE A 120 -26.75 -17.30 -18.97
N THR A 121 -26.62 -16.04 -19.39
CA THR A 121 -27.05 -15.57 -20.71
C THR A 121 -25.85 -15.24 -21.57
N LEU A 122 -25.71 -15.87 -22.73
CA LEU A 122 -24.73 -15.50 -23.76
C LEU A 122 -25.46 -14.78 -24.90
N SER A 123 -24.96 -13.62 -25.32
CA SER A 123 -25.46 -12.87 -26.46
C SER A 123 -24.33 -12.63 -27.45
N ASP A 124 -24.47 -13.14 -28.67
CA ASP A 124 -23.50 -13.02 -29.76
C ASP A 124 -24.11 -12.29 -30.96
N ARG A 125 -23.28 -11.52 -31.67
CA ARG A 125 -23.67 -10.75 -32.85
C ARG A 125 -23.05 -11.38 -34.08
N ASN A 126 -23.83 -11.47 -35.16
CA ASN A 126 -23.39 -12.08 -36.42
C ASN A 126 -22.88 -13.54 -36.28
N PRO A 127 -23.57 -14.44 -35.54
CA PRO A 127 -23.11 -15.81 -35.37
C PRO A 127 -22.98 -16.55 -36.70
N SER A 128 -21.90 -17.32 -36.84
CA SER A 128 -21.66 -18.23 -37.97
C SER A 128 -21.38 -19.63 -37.47
N ILE A 129 -22.37 -20.52 -37.57
CA ILE A 129 -22.29 -21.92 -37.12
C ILE A 129 -22.15 -22.82 -38.34
N LYS A 130 -21.07 -23.60 -38.40
CA LYS A 130 -20.82 -24.59 -39.45
C LYS A 130 -20.99 -25.98 -38.87
N ALA A 131 -21.64 -26.88 -39.59
CA ALA A 131 -21.78 -28.27 -39.20
C ALA A 131 -21.45 -29.17 -40.39
N HIS A 132 -20.71 -30.24 -40.12
CA HIS A 132 -20.54 -31.33 -41.08
C HIS A 132 -21.53 -32.43 -40.75
N VAL A 133 -22.37 -32.76 -41.72
CA VAL A 133 -23.44 -33.74 -41.56
C VAL A 133 -23.26 -34.86 -42.57
N GLN A 134 -23.13 -36.08 -42.06
CA GLN A 134 -23.12 -37.28 -42.87
C GLN A 134 -24.56 -37.68 -43.17
N ILE A 135 -24.89 -37.82 -44.46
CA ILE A 135 -26.23 -38.20 -44.90
C ILE A 135 -26.22 -39.70 -45.24
N GLY A 136 -26.88 -40.48 -44.40
CA GLY A 136 -27.11 -41.91 -44.57
C GLY A 136 -28.49 -42.22 -45.15
N ARG A 137 -28.79 -43.52 -45.37
CA ARG A 137 -30.12 -44.00 -45.75
C ARG A 137 -30.69 -44.87 -44.63
N ARG A 138 -31.81 -44.45 -44.04
CA ARG A 138 -32.58 -45.24 -43.06
C ARG A 138 -33.65 -46.11 -43.72
N SER A 139 -34.24 -45.64 -44.83
CA SER A 139 -35.22 -46.35 -45.70
C SER A 139 -35.30 -45.69 -47.09
N TRP A 140 -36.00 -46.28 -48.08
CA TRP A 140 -36.15 -45.78 -49.47
C TRP A 140 -36.68 -44.34 -49.58
N LEU A 141 -37.42 -43.84 -48.58
CA LEU A 141 -38.06 -42.51 -48.60
C LEU A 141 -37.48 -41.49 -47.60
N ILE A 142 -36.60 -41.90 -46.66
CA ILE A 142 -36.17 -41.03 -45.55
C ILE A 142 -34.64 -41.08 -45.37
N PRO A 143 -33.92 -39.99 -45.67
CA PRO A 143 -32.50 -39.86 -45.37
C PRO A 143 -32.25 -39.73 -43.86
N ASP A 144 -31.11 -40.26 -43.40
CA ASP A 144 -30.64 -40.12 -42.02
C ASP A 144 -29.56 -39.04 -41.95
N PHE A 145 -29.61 -38.14 -40.98
CA PHE A 145 -28.66 -37.03 -40.86
C PHE A 145 -27.88 -37.20 -39.56
N VAL A 146 -26.60 -37.59 -39.68
CA VAL A 146 -25.71 -37.79 -38.54
C VAL A 146 -24.70 -36.65 -38.52
N PRO A 147 -24.83 -35.67 -37.60
CA PRO A 147 -23.83 -34.61 -37.46
C PRO A 147 -22.53 -35.20 -36.90
N GLU A 148 -21.40 -34.86 -37.54
CA GLU A 148 -20.06 -35.34 -37.23
C GLU A 148 -19.25 -34.29 -36.46
N SER A 149 -19.30 -33.04 -36.92
CA SER A 149 -18.66 -31.91 -36.25
C SER A 149 -19.52 -30.65 -36.31
N VAL A 150 -19.36 -29.78 -35.30
CA VAL A 150 -19.95 -28.44 -35.26
C VAL A 150 -18.86 -27.43 -34.88
N ASP A 151 -18.72 -26.42 -35.71
CA ASP A 151 -17.77 -25.32 -35.60
C ASP A 151 -18.53 -24.02 -35.41
N TYR A 152 -18.23 -23.28 -34.34
CA TYR A 152 -18.83 -21.97 -34.09
C TYR A 152 -17.80 -21.05 -33.43
N SER A 153 -17.51 -19.93 -34.09
CA SER A 153 -16.61 -18.91 -33.56
C SER A 153 -17.44 -17.81 -32.91
N ILE A 154 -17.36 -17.74 -31.58
CA ILE A 154 -17.94 -16.66 -30.79
C ILE A 154 -16.96 -15.49 -30.82
N GLU A 155 -17.42 -14.31 -31.24
CA GLU A 155 -16.58 -13.11 -31.36
C GLU A 155 -17.30 -11.90 -30.76
N ASP A 156 -16.62 -11.17 -29.87
CA ASP A 156 -17.15 -9.97 -29.19
C ASP A 156 -18.51 -10.18 -28.48
N ALA A 157 -18.76 -11.39 -27.97
CA ALA A 157 -20.00 -11.72 -27.29
C ALA A 157 -20.05 -11.15 -25.87
N VAL A 158 -21.26 -11.08 -25.31
CA VAL A 158 -21.51 -10.69 -23.92
C VAL A 158 -22.08 -11.88 -23.16
N ALA A 159 -21.49 -12.21 -22.02
CA ALA A 159 -21.99 -13.25 -21.12
C ALA A 159 -22.42 -12.63 -19.78
N GLU A 160 -23.61 -12.94 -19.30
CA GLU A 160 -24.22 -12.34 -18.11
C GLU A 160 -24.67 -13.40 -17.12
N ASN A 161 -24.47 -13.14 -15.82
CA ASN A 161 -25.04 -13.92 -14.73
C ASN A 161 -25.33 -13.01 -13.53
N GLY A 162 -26.62 -12.73 -13.28
CA GLY A 162 -27.04 -11.82 -12.23
C GLY A 162 -26.51 -10.40 -12.44
N THR A 163 -25.71 -9.90 -11.50
CA THR A 163 -25.08 -8.57 -11.60
C THR A 163 -23.74 -8.58 -12.33
N LEU A 164 -23.20 -9.76 -12.66
CA LEU A 164 -21.90 -9.90 -13.32
C LEU A 164 -22.08 -10.01 -14.83
N SER A 165 -21.25 -9.29 -15.59
CA SER A 165 -21.18 -9.48 -17.05
C SER A 165 -19.76 -9.43 -17.58
N LEU A 166 -19.46 -10.32 -18.52
CA LEU A 166 -18.23 -10.38 -19.29
C LEU A 166 -18.50 -9.80 -20.68
N ALA A 167 -17.71 -8.81 -21.08
CA ALA A 167 -17.78 -8.23 -22.42
C ALA A 167 -16.55 -8.61 -23.25
N GLY A 168 -16.72 -8.65 -24.57
CA GLY A 168 -15.67 -9.01 -25.51
C GLY A 168 -15.27 -10.48 -25.41
N VAL A 169 -16.25 -11.36 -25.17
CA VAL A 169 -16.02 -12.80 -25.08
C VAL A 169 -15.69 -13.36 -26.46
N SER A 170 -14.57 -14.07 -26.56
CA SER A 170 -14.19 -14.79 -27.78
C SER A 170 -13.83 -16.23 -27.45
N TYR A 171 -14.43 -17.17 -28.17
CA TYR A 171 -14.20 -18.61 -27.97
C TYR A 171 -14.55 -19.40 -29.22
N LYS A 172 -13.73 -20.39 -29.56
CA LYS A 172 -13.99 -21.30 -30.67
C LYS A 172 -14.60 -22.59 -30.15
N VAL A 173 -15.89 -22.77 -30.41
CA VAL A 173 -16.59 -24.02 -30.23
C VAL A 173 -16.23 -24.93 -31.40
N HIS A 174 -15.61 -26.07 -31.11
CA HIS A 174 -15.27 -27.11 -32.07
C HIS A 174 -15.64 -28.45 -31.43
N LEU A 175 -16.87 -28.87 -31.73
CA LEU A 175 -17.46 -30.09 -31.22
C LEU A 175 -17.24 -31.20 -32.23
N THR A 176 -16.67 -32.32 -31.78
CA THR A 176 -16.50 -33.54 -32.59
C THR A 176 -17.25 -34.68 -31.93
N LYS A 177 -17.91 -35.53 -32.74
CA LYS A 177 -18.69 -36.66 -32.24
C LYS A 177 -17.86 -37.95 -32.32
N ASN A 178 -17.39 -38.45 -31.17
CA ASN A 178 -16.77 -39.77 -31.03
C ASN A 178 -17.47 -40.52 -29.86
N GLY A 179 -18.64 -41.11 -30.16
CA GLY A 179 -19.60 -41.55 -29.14
C GLY A 179 -20.43 -40.38 -28.59
N ASN A 180 -19.82 -39.56 -27.73
CA ASN A 180 -20.41 -38.31 -27.19
C ASN A 180 -19.83 -37.07 -27.90
N TRP A 181 -20.53 -35.93 -27.79
CA TRP A 181 -20.00 -34.63 -28.23
C TRP A 181 -18.88 -34.17 -27.29
N ILE A 182 -17.71 -33.88 -27.85
CA ILE A 182 -16.54 -33.42 -27.10
C ILE A 182 -16.07 -32.09 -27.70
N GLN A 183 -15.95 -31.06 -26.86
CA GLN A 183 -15.35 -29.78 -27.21
C GLN A 183 -13.84 -29.86 -27.07
N GLN A 184 -13.13 -29.64 -28.18
CA GLN A 184 -11.67 -29.61 -28.19
C GLN A 184 -11.13 -28.38 -27.43
N PRO A 185 -9.93 -28.46 -26.82
CA PRO A 185 -9.30 -27.33 -26.16
C PRO A 185 -9.19 -26.13 -27.09
N SER A 186 -9.69 -24.98 -26.65
CA SER A 186 -9.63 -23.73 -27.40
C SER A 186 -9.43 -22.54 -26.48
N ARG A 187 -8.81 -21.49 -27.01
CA ARG A 187 -8.50 -20.28 -26.24
C ARG A 187 -9.78 -19.47 -26.03
N PHE A 188 -10.15 -19.30 -24.77
CA PHE A 188 -11.14 -18.37 -24.28
C PHE A 188 -10.48 -17.01 -24.02
N LYS A 189 -11.15 -15.93 -24.41
CA LYS A 189 -10.78 -14.56 -24.08
C LYS A 189 -11.99 -13.77 -23.62
N ALA A 190 -11.79 -12.87 -22.66
CA ALA A 190 -12.76 -11.84 -22.30
C ALA A 190 -12.03 -10.51 -22.02
N LEU A 191 -12.54 -9.42 -22.61
CA LEU A 191 -11.87 -8.12 -22.53
C LEU A 191 -12.03 -7.46 -21.16
N SER A 192 -13.23 -7.51 -20.59
CA SER A 192 -13.53 -6.84 -19.32
C SER A 192 -14.66 -7.51 -18.55
N LEU A 193 -14.59 -7.40 -17.23
CA LEU A 193 -15.63 -7.81 -16.30
C LEU A 193 -16.36 -6.58 -15.74
N PHE A 194 -17.68 -6.66 -15.65
CA PHE A 194 -18.54 -5.68 -15.01
C PHE A 194 -19.27 -6.32 -13.83
N SER A 195 -19.54 -5.52 -12.81
CA SER A 195 -20.34 -5.91 -11.64
C SER A 195 -21.33 -4.78 -11.32
N ALA A 196 -22.62 -5.12 -11.27
CA ALA A 196 -23.72 -4.17 -11.08
C ALA A 196 -23.66 -2.96 -12.04
N GLY A 197 -23.23 -3.21 -13.29
CA GLY A 197 -23.08 -2.18 -14.33
C GLY A 197 -21.77 -1.38 -14.28
N ALA A 198 -20.98 -1.49 -13.20
CA ALA A 198 -19.69 -0.82 -13.10
C ALA A 198 -18.57 -1.70 -13.68
N LYS A 199 -17.70 -1.10 -14.51
CA LYS A 199 -16.51 -1.78 -15.03
C LYS A 199 -15.53 -2.06 -13.89
N THR A 200 -15.14 -3.32 -13.73
CA THR A 200 -14.13 -3.73 -12.74
C THR A 200 -12.71 -3.48 -13.29
N PRO A 201 -11.68 -3.43 -12.43
CA PRO A 201 -10.30 -3.31 -12.89
C PRO A 201 -9.75 -4.57 -13.58
N LEU A 202 -10.51 -5.68 -13.59
CA LEU A 202 -10.13 -6.94 -14.22
C LEU A 202 -10.36 -6.88 -15.73
N THR A 203 -9.31 -7.16 -16.49
CA THR A 203 -9.26 -7.08 -17.95
C THR A 203 -8.41 -8.18 -18.56
N GLY A 204 -8.54 -8.41 -19.87
CA GLY A 204 -7.64 -9.29 -20.64
C GLY A 204 -7.59 -10.70 -20.05
N MET A 205 -8.75 -11.26 -19.69
CA MET A 205 -8.87 -12.61 -19.17
C MET A 205 -8.67 -13.59 -20.30
N GLU A 206 -7.72 -14.50 -20.16
CA GLU A 206 -7.43 -15.54 -21.13
C GLU A 206 -7.29 -16.89 -20.43
N ALA A 207 -7.79 -17.95 -21.05
CA ALA A 207 -7.60 -19.31 -20.60
C ALA A 207 -7.73 -20.27 -21.79
N THR A 208 -7.10 -21.43 -21.73
CA THR A 208 -7.38 -22.53 -22.65
C THR A 208 -8.39 -23.45 -21.98
N VAL A 209 -9.53 -23.68 -22.66
CA VAL A 209 -10.67 -24.43 -22.13
C VAL A 209 -11.07 -25.51 -23.12
N GLY A 210 -11.06 -26.76 -22.65
CA GLY A 210 -11.67 -27.91 -23.31
C GLY A 210 -12.70 -28.57 -22.38
N MET A 211 -13.64 -29.34 -22.93
CA MET A 211 -14.63 -30.08 -22.12
C MET A 211 -14.33 -31.58 -22.04
N GLU A 212 -13.11 -32.00 -22.38
CA GLU A 212 -12.69 -33.39 -22.26
C GLU A 212 -12.55 -33.76 -20.78
N ARG A 213 -13.40 -34.67 -20.31
CA ARG A 213 -13.36 -35.21 -18.95
C ARG A 213 -12.46 -36.42 -18.96
N THR A 214 -11.43 -36.43 -18.11
CA THR A 214 -10.56 -37.58 -17.97
C THR A 214 -11.17 -38.61 -17.01
N PRO A 215 -10.96 -39.93 -17.23
CA PRO A 215 -11.54 -40.97 -16.36
C PRO A 215 -11.14 -40.87 -14.88
N ASP A 216 -9.96 -40.31 -14.59
CA ASP A 216 -9.43 -40.09 -13.25
C ASP A 216 -10.10 -38.91 -12.52
N LYS A 217 -10.61 -37.92 -13.26
CA LYS A 217 -11.22 -36.69 -12.73
C LYS A 217 -12.50 -36.31 -13.47
N PRO A 218 -13.57 -37.14 -13.40
CA PRO A 218 -14.75 -36.99 -14.23
C PRO A 218 -15.59 -35.73 -13.94
N CYS A 219 -15.34 -35.04 -12.82
CA CYS A 219 -16.06 -33.83 -12.41
C CYS A 219 -15.17 -32.59 -12.28
N ALA A 220 -13.97 -32.61 -12.87
CA ALA A 220 -13.08 -31.47 -12.91
C ALA A 220 -13.32 -30.63 -14.18
N LEU A 221 -13.46 -29.31 -13.99
CA LEU A 221 -13.27 -28.34 -15.06
C LEU A 221 -11.82 -27.89 -15.03
N ILE A 222 -11.13 -28.04 -16.16
CA ILE A 222 -9.71 -27.75 -16.29
C ILE A 222 -9.54 -26.52 -17.18
N PHE A 223 -8.86 -25.51 -16.65
CA PHE A 223 -8.45 -24.32 -17.39
C PHE A 223 -6.92 -24.29 -17.38
N SER A 224 -6.27 -24.27 -18.54
CA SER A 224 -4.82 -24.12 -18.63
C SER A 224 -4.44 -22.73 -19.15
N ASP A 225 -3.18 -22.34 -18.96
CA ASP A 225 -2.63 -21.09 -19.49
C ASP A 225 -3.45 -19.85 -19.11
N CYS A 226 -3.95 -19.85 -17.88
CA CYS A 226 -4.83 -18.80 -17.40
C CYS A 226 -4.02 -17.54 -17.14
N SER A 227 -4.49 -16.41 -17.67
CA SER A 227 -3.92 -15.10 -17.33
C SER A 227 -5.00 -14.03 -17.27
N LEU A 228 -4.75 -13.02 -16.46
CA LEU A 228 -5.59 -11.83 -16.37
C LEU A 228 -4.73 -10.60 -16.09
N SER A 229 -5.30 -9.43 -16.35
CA SER A 229 -4.67 -8.15 -16.05
C SER A 229 -5.54 -7.32 -15.10
N MET A 230 -4.91 -6.69 -14.11
CA MET A 230 -5.56 -5.80 -13.15
C MET A 230 -4.66 -4.59 -12.87
N ALA A 231 -5.08 -3.39 -13.26
CA ALA A 231 -4.35 -2.14 -12.93
C ALA A 231 -2.82 -2.20 -13.19
N GLY A 232 -2.39 -2.81 -14.30
CA GLY A 232 -0.98 -3.00 -14.67
C GLY A 232 -0.31 -4.27 -14.11
N LEU A 233 -0.97 -5.01 -13.21
CA LEU A 233 -0.56 -6.33 -12.76
C LEU A 233 -0.99 -7.38 -13.79
N ARG A 234 -0.05 -8.18 -14.31
CA ARG A 234 -0.35 -9.43 -15.02
C ARG A 234 -0.25 -10.58 -14.03
N ALA A 235 -1.35 -11.29 -13.85
CA ALA A 235 -1.41 -12.49 -13.02
C ALA A 235 -1.60 -13.70 -13.93
N SER A 236 -0.89 -14.78 -13.65
CA SER A 236 -0.96 -16.00 -14.43
C SER A 236 -1.06 -17.22 -13.52
N THR A 237 -1.66 -18.28 -14.03
CA THR A 237 -1.61 -19.59 -13.39
C THR A 237 -1.63 -20.67 -14.47
N PRO A 238 -0.74 -21.68 -14.39
CA PRO A 238 -0.62 -22.69 -15.45
C PRO A 238 -1.87 -23.56 -15.54
N LEU A 239 -2.54 -23.80 -14.41
CA LEU A 239 -3.66 -24.72 -14.31
C LEU A 239 -4.63 -24.30 -13.20
N ILE A 240 -5.91 -24.21 -13.52
CA ILE A 240 -7.01 -24.13 -12.55
C ILE A 240 -7.86 -25.38 -12.72
N GLU A 241 -7.94 -26.18 -11.67
CA GLU A 241 -8.84 -27.31 -11.59
C GLU A 241 -10.01 -26.96 -10.66
N TYR A 242 -11.23 -26.93 -11.19
CA TYR A 242 -12.44 -26.70 -10.41
C TYR A 242 -13.26 -27.99 -10.31
N CYS A 243 -13.39 -28.53 -9.09
CA CYS A 243 -14.19 -29.71 -8.84
C CYS A 243 -15.66 -29.33 -8.65
N LEU A 244 -16.50 -29.68 -9.63
CA LEU A 244 -17.95 -29.39 -9.62
C LEU A 244 -18.65 -30.00 -8.40
N LYS A 245 -18.30 -31.24 -8.03
CA LYS A 245 -18.92 -31.95 -6.90
C LYS A 245 -18.56 -31.35 -5.53
N LYS A 246 -17.32 -30.89 -5.37
CA LYS A 246 -16.80 -30.32 -4.11
C LYS A 246 -16.87 -28.80 -4.04
N ARG A 247 -17.29 -28.13 -5.13
CA ARG A 247 -17.28 -26.65 -5.28
C ARG A 247 -15.97 -26.01 -4.84
N ARG A 248 -14.86 -26.68 -5.20
CA ARG A 248 -13.51 -26.36 -4.73
C ARG A 248 -12.57 -26.17 -5.90
N THR A 249 -11.67 -25.19 -5.79
CA THR A 249 -10.51 -25.05 -6.66
C THR A 249 -9.28 -24.69 -5.85
N SER A 250 -8.12 -25.11 -6.34
CA SER A 250 -6.82 -24.74 -5.80
C SER A 250 -5.91 -24.45 -6.98
N PHE A 251 -5.22 -23.32 -6.92
CA PHE A 251 -4.27 -22.92 -7.95
C PHE A 251 -3.23 -21.99 -7.34
N THR A 252 -2.10 -21.84 -8.03
CA THR A 252 -1.06 -20.89 -7.62
C THR A 252 -1.12 -19.69 -8.54
N LEU A 253 -1.42 -18.53 -7.97
CA LEU A 253 -1.39 -17.27 -8.67
C LEU A 253 0.05 -16.76 -8.74
N ASN A 254 0.62 -16.76 -9.94
CA ASN A 254 1.94 -16.19 -10.20
C ASN A 254 1.79 -14.73 -10.60
N ILE A 255 2.61 -13.89 -9.99
CA ILE A 255 2.74 -12.47 -10.30
C ILE A 255 4.11 -12.33 -10.97
N ASP A 256 4.12 -12.23 -12.30
CA ASP A 256 5.36 -12.20 -13.08
C ASP A 256 6.17 -10.95 -12.76
N THR A 257 5.56 -9.78 -12.98
CA THR A 257 6.11 -8.48 -12.63
C THR A 257 4.98 -7.46 -12.53
N LEU A 258 4.89 -6.78 -11.39
CA LEU A 258 4.05 -5.61 -11.16
C LEU A 258 4.94 -4.38 -11.05
N GLN A 259 4.84 -3.47 -12.02
CA GLN A 259 5.51 -2.17 -11.97
C GLN A 259 4.68 -1.19 -11.14
N LEU A 260 5.21 -0.75 -10.00
CA LEU A 260 4.50 0.13 -9.07
C LEU A 260 4.26 1.52 -9.66
N ASP A 261 5.18 2.02 -10.48
CA ASP A 261 5.07 3.32 -11.17
C ASP A 261 3.86 3.36 -12.13
N SER A 262 3.67 2.28 -12.88
CA SER A 262 2.55 2.12 -13.84
C SER A 262 1.21 1.93 -13.12
N MET A 263 1.21 1.23 -11.98
CA MET A 263 0.01 1.09 -11.14
C MET A 263 -0.43 2.45 -10.56
N ALA A 264 0.51 3.29 -10.11
CA ALA A 264 0.19 4.62 -9.61
C ALA A 264 -0.45 5.51 -10.69
N ALA A 265 -0.02 5.37 -11.96
CA ALA A 265 -0.62 6.06 -13.10
C ALA A 265 -2.08 5.66 -13.33
N THR A 266 -2.37 4.35 -13.32
CA THR A 266 -3.70 3.82 -13.63
C THR A 266 -4.72 4.00 -12.51
N THR A 267 -4.25 4.13 -11.27
CA THR A 267 -5.09 4.34 -10.07
C THR A 267 -5.29 5.80 -9.69
N GLY A 268 -4.73 6.75 -10.48
CA GLY A 268 -4.77 8.18 -10.15
C GLY A 268 -3.86 8.58 -8.99
N LEU A 269 -3.06 7.66 -8.46
CA LEU A 269 -2.05 7.87 -7.41
C LEU A 269 -0.74 8.46 -7.96
N GLN A 270 -0.71 8.91 -9.21
CA GLN A 270 0.51 9.41 -9.88
C GLN A 270 1.11 10.65 -9.19
N LYS A 271 0.28 11.46 -8.53
CA LYS A 271 0.68 12.59 -7.68
C LYS A 271 0.60 12.28 -6.18
N SER A 272 0.44 11.00 -5.80
CA SER A 272 0.33 10.63 -4.39
C SER A 272 1.63 10.93 -3.68
N ASN A 273 1.51 11.47 -2.47
CA ASN A 273 2.59 11.55 -1.52
C ASN A 273 2.19 10.63 -0.34
N PRO A 274 2.89 9.51 -0.13
CA PRO A 274 4.13 9.07 -0.79
C PRO A 274 3.93 8.55 -2.23
N GLY A 275 5.01 8.60 -3.02
CA GLY A 275 5.10 7.97 -4.34
C GLY A 275 5.81 6.61 -4.28
N PHE A 276 5.50 5.72 -5.20
CA PHE A 276 5.96 4.33 -5.23
C PHE A 276 6.75 4.05 -6.50
N THR A 277 7.90 3.37 -6.37
CA THR A 277 8.74 2.99 -7.52
C THR A 277 9.20 1.54 -7.42
N GLY A 278 9.48 0.92 -8.57
CA GLY A 278 10.08 -0.41 -8.66
C GLY A 278 9.07 -1.53 -8.91
N ASN A 279 9.51 -2.77 -8.72
CA ASN A 279 8.80 -3.95 -9.22
C ASN A 279 8.50 -4.96 -8.10
N LEU A 280 7.33 -5.59 -8.15
CA LEU A 280 6.99 -6.73 -7.30
C LEU A 280 6.80 -7.98 -8.16
N SER A 281 7.16 -9.13 -7.63
CA SER A 281 6.85 -10.43 -8.21
C SER A 281 6.50 -11.42 -7.09
N GLY A 282 5.87 -12.53 -7.41
CA GLY A 282 5.44 -13.43 -6.34
C GLY A 282 4.67 -14.63 -6.81
N SER A 283 4.35 -15.47 -5.84
CA SER A 283 3.56 -16.67 -6.02
C SER A 283 2.65 -16.83 -4.82
N ILE A 284 1.35 -16.89 -5.05
CA ILE A 284 0.31 -16.90 -4.02
C ILE A 284 -0.56 -18.14 -4.26
N PRO A 285 -0.36 -19.21 -3.49
CA PRO A 285 -1.26 -20.37 -3.51
C PRO A 285 -2.63 -19.98 -2.96
N ILE A 286 -3.65 -20.13 -3.78
CA ILE A 286 -5.05 -19.79 -3.48
C ILE A 286 -5.88 -21.06 -3.53
N GLU A 287 -6.69 -21.24 -2.51
CA GLU A 287 -7.71 -22.26 -2.43
C GLU A 287 -9.07 -21.59 -2.22
N TYR A 288 -10.05 -21.96 -3.01
CA TYR A 288 -11.43 -21.52 -2.87
C TYR A 288 -12.34 -22.70 -2.55
N VAL A 289 -13.08 -22.63 -1.45
CA VAL A 289 -14.04 -23.64 -0.99
C VAL A 289 -15.23 -22.94 -0.36
N ASP A 290 -16.45 -23.23 -0.84
CA ASP A 290 -17.71 -22.77 -0.22
C ASP A 290 -17.68 -21.27 0.16
N SER A 291 -17.33 -20.41 -0.81
CA SER A 291 -17.25 -18.94 -0.64
C SER A 291 -16.16 -18.47 0.32
N THR A 292 -15.23 -19.34 0.71
CA THR A 292 -14.03 -18.99 1.49
C THR A 292 -12.78 -19.10 0.64
N VAL A 293 -12.02 -18.01 0.59
CA VAL A 293 -10.69 -17.93 -0.01
C VAL A 293 -9.65 -18.20 1.08
N ARG A 294 -8.75 -19.14 0.85
CA ARG A 294 -7.61 -19.45 1.69
C ARG A 294 -6.33 -19.21 0.91
N ILE A 295 -5.42 -18.46 1.52
CA ILE A 295 -4.06 -18.27 1.03
C ILE A 295 -3.14 -19.04 1.97
N ARG A 296 -2.23 -19.84 1.41
CA ARG A 296 -1.25 -20.60 2.20
C ARG A 296 0.15 -20.40 1.65
N ASN A 297 1.05 -19.98 2.52
CA ASN A 297 2.47 -19.80 2.22
C ASN A 297 2.75 -18.94 0.97
N GLY A 298 1.97 -17.88 0.77
CA GLY A 298 2.23 -16.93 -0.31
C GLY A 298 3.54 -16.18 -0.11
N ILE A 299 4.19 -15.83 -1.22
CA ILE A 299 5.49 -15.14 -1.24
C ILE A 299 5.41 -13.96 -2.20
N VAL A 300 5.84 -12.79 -1.74
CA VAL A 300 6.03 -11.58 -2.56
C VAL A 300 7.46 -11.11 -2.42
N LYS A 301 8.13 -10.96 -3.55
CA LYS A 301 9.49 -10.45 -3.70
C LYS A 301 9.43 -9.05 -4.29
N SER A 302 10.40 -8.23 -3.91
CA SER A 302 10.60 -6.90 -4.43
C SER A 302 11.84 -6.88 -5.30
N GLY A 303 11.78 -6.21 -6.45
CA GLY A 303 12.93 -6.00 -7.32
C GLY A 303 13.88 -4.95 -6.76
N LYS A 304 15.05 -4.81 -7.40
CA LYS A 304 16.00 -3.73 -7.11
C LYS A 304 15.34 -2.37 -7.37
N GLY A 305 15.52 -1.42 -6.44
CA GLY A 305 14.97 -0.06 -6.55
C GLY A 305 13.51 0.05 -6.10
N THR A 306 12.96 -0.99 -5.49
CA THR A 306 11.60 -0.95 -4.92
C THR A 306 11.60 -0.04 -3.70
N ARG A 307 10.88 1.09 -3.78
CA ARG A 307 10.96 2.15 -2.78
C ARG A 307 9.66 2.93 -2.64
N LEU A 308 9.38 3.35 -1.42
CA LEU A 308 8.40 4.37 -1.09
C LEU A 308 9.11 5.70 -0.87
N THR A 309 8.68 6.78 -1.51
CA THR A 309 9.32 8.11 -1.41
C THR A 309 8.32 9.16 -0.97
N PHE A 310 8.58 9.77 0.19
CA PHE A 310 7.87 10.93 0.68
C PHE A 310 8.51 12.20 0.13
N ARG A 311 7.68 13.13 -0.34
CA ARG A 311 8.09 14.40 -0.93
C ARG A 311 7.58 15.57 -0.10
N LYS A 312 8.32 16.67 -0.12
CA LYS A 312 7.89 17.97 0.39
C LYS A 312 6.85 18.59 -0.54
N THR A 313 6.24 19.68 -0.10
CA THR A 313 5.29 20.48 -0.91
C THR A 313 5.93 21.05 -2.18
N ASP A 314 7.25 21.23 -2.22
CA ASP A 314 8.01 21.65 -3.40
C ASP A 314 8.41 20.48 -4.35
N GLY A 315 8.03 19.25 -4.03
CA GLY A 315 8.27 18.04 -4.83
C GLY A 315 9.60 17.34 -4.56
N ARG A 316 10.52 17.91 -3.76
CA ARG A 316 11.79 17.26 -3.42
C ARG A 316 11.59 16.11 -2.42
N PRO A 317 12.37 15.02 -2.49
CA PRO A 317 12.24 13.90 -1.56
C PRO A 317 12.68 14.31 -0.14
N SER A 318 11.84 14.04 0.86
CA SER A 318 12.18 14.26 2.28
C SER A 318 12.66 12.98 2.96
N ALA A 319 11.99 11.86 2.68
CA ALA A 319 12.32 10.56 3.23
C ALA A 319 11.97 9.44 2.24
N SER A 320 12.58 8.28 2.38
CA SER A 320 12.18 7.10 1.65
C SER A 320 12.34 5.83 2.45
N PHE A 321 11.54 4.82 2.12
CA PHE A 321 11.62 3.48 2.66
C PHE A 321 12.07 2.50 1.56
N ASP A 322 13.21 1.84 1.76
CA ASP A 322 13.77 0.89 0.81
C ASP A 322 13.24 -0.53 1.03
N ALA A 323 12.36 -0.95 0.12
CA ALA A 323 11.76 -2.27 0.15
C ALA A 323 12.51 -3.27 -0.75
N SER A 324 13.64 -2.91 -1.37
CA SER A 324 14.38 -3.78 -2.28
C SER A 324 14.78 -5.10 -1.61
N GLN A 325 14.86 -6.16 -2.42
CA GLN A 325 15.32 -7.48 -1.96
C GLN A 325 16.69 -7.35 -1.30
N ALA A 326 16.87 -8.04 -0.16
CA ALA A 326 18.20 -8.22 0.40
C ALA A 326 19.06 -9.06 -0.56
N SER A 327 20.38 -8.86 -0.53
CA SER A 327 21.35 -9.57 -1.38
C SER A 327 21.28 -11.10 -1.24
N ASN A 328 20.72 -11.60 -0.13
CA ASN A 328 20.49 -13.02 0.14
C ASN A 328 19.20 -13.60 -0.49
N GLY A 329 18.46 -12.82 -1.27
CA GLY A 329 17.24 -13.28 -1.94
C GLY A 329 16.00 -13.42 -1.04
N SER A 330 16.05 -12.96 0.22
CA SER A 330 14.90 -13.01 1.13
C SER A 330 13.69 -12.27 0.56
N ALA A 331 12.52 -12.90 0.60
CA ALA A 331 11.28 -12.29 0.15
C ALA A 331 10.90 -11.08 1.03
N MET A 332 10.27 -10.07 0.41
CA MET A 332 9.70 -8.94 1.14
C MET A 332 8.59 -9.43 2.07
N ILE A 333 7.69 -10.25 1.52
CA ILE A 333 6.63 -10.95 2.23
C ILE A 333 6.84 -12.44 2.00
N GLY A 334 6.94 -13.22 3.08
CA GLY A 334 6.97 -14.68 3.04
C GLY A 334 5.91 -15.26 3.97
N ASN A 335 5.59 -16.53 3.82
CA ASN A 335 4.60 -17.24 4.63
C ASN A 335 3.28 -16.46 4.77
N LEU A 336 2.82 -15.83 3.69
CA LEU A 336 1.53 -15.14 3.68
C LEU A 336 0.43 -16.19 3.79
N ASN A 337 -0.31 -16.14 4.89
CA ASN A 337 -1.46 -16.98 5.15
C ASN A 337 -2.67 -16.10 5.45
N ALA A 338 -3.79 -16.38 4.81
CA ALA A 338 -5.03 -15.66 5.06
C ALA A 338 -6.24 -16.55 4.86
N VAL A 339 -7.31 -16.30 5.62
CA VAL A 339 -8.61 -16.91 5.42
C VAL A 339 -9.62 -15.78 5.31
N VAL A 340 -10.28 -15.67 4.16
CA VAL A 340 -11.26 -14.64 3.86
C VAL A 340 -12.57 -15.31 3.47
N SER A 341 -13.65 -15.00 4.16
CA SER A 341 -15.00 -15.45 3.80
C SER A 341 -15.73 -14.36 3.03
N LEU A 342 -16.35 -14.76 1.92
CA LEU A 342 -17.21 -13.95 1.08
C LEU A 342 -18.65 -14.34 1.41
N ALA A 343 -19.38 -13.51 2.17
CA ALA A 343 -20.79 -13.76 2.41
C ALA A 343 -21.61 -12.91 1.43
N GLY A 344 -22.21 -13.57 0.44
CA GLY A 344 -23.25 -12.96 -0.39
C GLY A 344 -24.61 -13.29 0.20
N ASN A 345 -25.32 -12.29 0.72
CA ASN A 345 -26.76 -12.42 0.89
C ASN A 345 -27.42 -11.80 -0.34
N ASP A 346 -28.54 -12.41 -0.74
CA ASP A 346 -29.25 -12.16 -2.00
C ASP A 346 -29.32 -10.66 -2.35
N ARG A 347 -28.79 -10.34 -3.54
CA ARG A 347 -28.95 -9.09 -4.31
C ARG A 347 -28.36 -7.74 -3.86
N GLN A 348 -27.80 -7.51 -2.66
CA GLN A 348 -27.31 -6.14 -2.33
C GLN A 348 -25.96 -5.95 -1.62
N SER A 349 -25.31 -6.96 -1.03
CA SER A 349 -23.91 -6.79 -0.61
C SER A 349 -23.18 -8.11 -0.37
N THR A 350 -22.03 -8.29 -1.02
CA THR A 350 -21.00 -9.24 -0.57
C THR A 350 -20.23 -8.62 0.59
N SER A 351 -20.40 -9.13 1.81
CA SER A 351 -19.49 -8.79 2.90
C SER A 351 -18.22 -9.63 2.79
N VAL A 352 -17.08 -8.96 2.80
CA VAL A 352 -15.75 -9.59 2.78
C VAL A 352 -15.22 -9.56 4.21
N THR A 353 -15.13 -10.72 4.83
CA THR A 353 -14.70 -10.85 6.23
C THR A 353 -13.36 -11.59 6.28
N LEU A 354 -12.33 -10.91 6.75
CA LEU A 354 -11.07 -11.55 7.11
C LEU A 354 -11.29 -12.37 8.39
N LYS A 355 -10.83 -13.63 8.43
CA LYS A 355 -10.91 -14.50 9.62
C LYS A 355 -9.54 -14.71 10.25
N GLU A 356 -8.55 -14.94 9.41
CA GLU A 356 -7.18 -15.17 9.83
C GLU A 356 -6.23 -14.44 8.87
N PHE A 357 -5.13 -13.93 9.42
CA PHE A 357 -4.04 -13.35 8.64
C PHE A 357 -2.72 -13.46 9.39
N SER A 358 -1.69 -13.97 8.70
CA SER A 358 -0.32 -13.93 9.17
C SER A 358 0.65 -13.83 7.99
N MET A 359 1.79 -13.18 8.21
CA MET A 359 2.88 -13.13 7.24
C MET A 359 4.22 -12.89 7.93
N LYS A 360 5.31 -13.26 7.26
CA LYS A 360 6.64 -12.74 7.53
C LYS A 360 6.90 -11.52 6.65
N LEU A 361 7.15 -10.37 7.24
CA LEU A 361 7.47 -9.12 6.55
C LEU A 361 8.91 -8.72 6.86
N PHE A 362 9.78 -8.69 5.85
CA PHE A 362 11.22 -8.46 5.98
C PHE A 362 11.92 -9.37 7.03
N GLY A 363 11.36 -10.56 7.29
CA GLY A 363 11.87 -11.53 8.26
C GLY A 363 11.19 -11.50 9.64
N GLY A 364 10.59 -10.37 10.04
CA GLY A 364 9.75 -10.30 11.25
C GLY A 364 8.32 -10.77 10.98
N SER A 365 7.49 -10.90 12.02
CA SER A 365 6.13 -11.45 11.92
C SER A 365 5.05 -10.37 12.04
N VAL A 366 4.01 -10.50 11.23
CA VAL A 366 2.78 -9.70 11.32
C VAL A 366 1.60 -10.65 11.39
N THR A 367 0.75 -10.51 12.40
CA THR A 367 -0.49 -11.29 12.54
C THR A 367 -1.69 -10.40 12.80
N ALA A 368 -2.86 -10.75 12.28
CA ALA A 368 -4.09 -10.06 12.64
C ALA A 368 -4.77 -10.74 13.83
N LEU A 369 -5.27 -9.94 14.75
CA LEU A 369 -6.03 -10.31 15.94
C LEU A 369 -7.37 -9.57 15.92
N ASN A 370 -8.34 -10.05 16.70
CA ASN A 370 -9.63 -9.38 16.93
C ASN A 370 -10.33 -8.95 15.64
N VAL A 371 -10.32 -9.82 14.62
CA VAL A 371 -10.91 -9.48 13.33
C VAL A 371 -12.43 -9.50 13.44
N SER A 372 -13.05 -8.37 13.17
CA SER A 372 -14.50 -8.20 13.24
C SER A 372 -15.00 -7.32 12.10
N SER A 373 -16.24 -7.58 11.68
CA SER A 373 -16.97 -6.77 10.71
C SER A 373 -18.24 -6.25 11.39
N PRO A 374 -18.13 -5.18 12.20
CA PRO A 374 -19.24 -4.71 13.03
C PRO A 374 -20.45 -4.22 12.23
N ALA A 375 -20.25 -3.81 10.97
CA ALA A 375 -21.32 -3.43 10.05
C ALA A 375 -20.89 -3.73 8.60
N PRO A 376 -21.85 -3.88 7.66
CA PRO A 376 -21.52 -4.05 6.24
C PRO A 376 -20.59 -2.92 5.75
N GLY A 377 -19.44 -3.29 5.19
CA GLY A 377 -18.45 -2.34 4.69
C GLY A 377 -17.55 -1.70 5.75
N ARG A 378 -17.68 -2.06 7.04
CA ARG A 378 -16.79 -1.63 8.11
C ARG A 378 -16.03 -2.83 8.67
N ASN A 379 -14.71 -2.82 8.54
CA ASN A 379 -13.84 -3.89 9.02
C ASN A 379 -12.88 -3.33 10.07
N SER A 380 -12.74 -4.05 11.18
CA SER A 380 -11.79 -3.72 12.24
C SER A 380 -10.95 -4.92 12.61
N PHE A 381 -9.65 -4.71 12.78
CA PHE A 381 -8.69 -5.74 13.18
C PHE A 381 -7.48 -5.08 13.84
N THR A 382 -6.77 -5.83 14.68
CA THR A 382 -5.52 -5.38 15.30
C THR A 382 -4.34 -6.13 14.70
N LEU A 383 -3.39 -5.43 14.09
CA LEU A 383 -2.14 -6.04 13.65
C LEU A 383 -1.17 -6.14 14.82
N ARG A 384 -0.65 -7.32 15.11
CA ARG A 384 0.47 -7.53 16.01
C ARG A 384 1.75 -7.62 15.20
N LEU A 385 2.72 -6.78 15.55
CA LEU A 385 4.04 -6.72 14.96
C LEU A 385 5.04 -7.37 15.93
N THR A 386 5.85 -8.31 15.43
CA THR A 386 6.87 -8.99 16.23
C THR A 386 8.21 -8.97 15.50
N ASP A 387 9.18 -8.25 16.06
CA ASP A 387 10.56 -8.17 15.62
C ASP A 387 10.73 -7.80 14.14
N LEU A 388 10.02 -6.77 13.66
CA LEU A 388 10.12 -6.29 12.29
C LEU A 388 11.38 -5.44 12.07
N PRO A 389 12.38 -5.90 11.28
CA PRO A 389 13.64 -5.19 11.08
C PRO A 389 13.50 -4.20 9.92
N ILE A 390 12.84 -3.07 10.19
CA ILE A 390 12.50 -2.08 9.16
C ILE A 390 13.19 -0.72 9.35
N LEU A 391 13.84 -0.49 10.49
CA LEU A 391 14.45 0.81 10.79
C LEU A 391 15.63 1.14 9.87
N ASP A 392 16.45 0.16 9.54
CA ASP A 392 17.61 0.31 8.65
C ASP A 392 17.22 0.52 7.17
N ARG A 393 15.94 0.38 6.83
CA ARG A 393 15.36 0.62 5.50
C ARG A 393 14.88 2.05 5.30
N ILE A 394 14.79 2.85 6.36
CA ILE A 394 14.41 4.26 6.27
C ILE A 394 15.66 5.08 5.89
N ARG A 395 15.48 6.00 4.94
CA ARG A 395 16.47 6.97 4.48
C ARG A 395 15.87 8.36 4.57
N LEU A 396 16.63 9.30 5.14
CA LEU A 396 16.35 10.72 5.05
C LEU A 396 17.16 11.30 3.88
N HIS A 397 16.67 12.37 3.28
CA HIS A 397 17.27 13.03 2.11
C HIS A 397 17.64 14.49 2.42
N GLU A 398 18.30 15.11 1.44
CA GLU A 398 18.76 16.51 1.50
C GLU A 398 19.74 16.76 2.67
N ASP A 399 19.38 17.68 3.56
CA ASP A 399 20.21 18.10 4.69
C ASP A 399 20.29 17.05 5.80
N PHE A 400 19.55 15.94 5.67
CA PHE A 400 19.46 14.90 6.69
C PHE A 400 19.97 13.55 6.18
N LYS A 401 20.76 12.88 7.01
CA LYS A 401 21.17 11.48 6.83
C LYS A 401 20.88 10.70 8.09
N ALA A 402 20.20 9.56 7.97
CA ALA A 402 19.89 8.72 9.12
C ALA A 402 20.51 7.33 9.02
N SER A 403 20.97 6.82 10.16
CA SER A 403 21.39 5.44 10.36
C SER A 403 20.65 4.89 11.57
N MET A 404 19.60 4.11 11.33
CA MET A 404 18.80 3.48 12.37
C MET A 404 18.99 1.97 12.35
N LYS A 405 18.93 1.34 13.51
CA LYS A 405 19.08 -0.11 13.69
C LYS A 405 18.08 -0.62 14.71
N GLY A 406 17.74 -1.90 14.59
CA GLY A 406 16.84 -2.60 15.49
C GLY A 406 15.52 -3.01 14.81
N SER A 407 14.69 -3.71 15.58
CA SER A 407 13.37 -4.15 15.17
C SER A 407 12.28 -3.33 15.85
N ILE A 408 11.09 -3.31 15.24
CA ILE A 408 9.88 -2.78 15.87
C ILE A 408 8.93 -3.91 16.25
N SER A 409 8.26 -3.75 17.38
CA SER A 409 7.24 -4.67 17.90
C SER A 409 6.10 -3.87 18.51
N GLY A 410 4.88 -4.40 18.48
CA GLY A 410 3.73 -3.64 18.96
C GLY A 410 2.39 -4.10 18.42
N THR A 411 1.37 -3.28 18.62
CA THR A 411 0.01 -3.50 18.12
C THR A 411 -0.53 -2.28 17.41
N VAL A 412 -1.20 -2.50 16.28
CA VAL A 412 -1.79 -1.44 15.44
C VAL A 412 -3.27 -1.78 15.22
N PRO A 413 -4.18 -1.24 16.03
CA PRO A 413 -5.62 -1.36 15.81
C PRO A 413 -6.04 -0.51 14.60
N ILE A 414 -6.62 -1.15 13.60
CA ILE A 414 -7.02 -0.55 12.34
C ILE A 414 -8.53 -0.72 12.18
N SER A 415 -9.22 0.35 11.79
CA SER A 415 -10.58 0.29 11.27
C SER A 415 -10.63 0.90 9.88
N ILE A 416 -11.34 0.24 8.97
CA ILE A 416 -11.52 0.67 7.58
C ILE A 416 -13.02 0.74 7.32
N ASP A 417 -13.48 1.89 6.83
CA ASP A 417 -14.85 2.10 6.37
C ASP A 417 -14.87 2.92 5.07
N THR A 418 -16.06 3.37 4.65
CA THR A 418 -16.23 4.19 3.44
C THR A 418 -15.59 5.58 3.51
N LYS A 419 -15.30 6.09 4.71
CA LYS A 419 -14.64 7.38 4.92
C LYS A 419 -13.12 7.27 4.90
N GLY A 420 -12.57 6.07 5.14
CA GLY A 420 -11.15 5.79 5.03
C GLY A 420 -10.64 4.85 6.12
N MET A 421 -9.35 4.95 6.39
CA MET A 421 -8.66 4.17 7.41
C MET A 421 -8.44 5.03 8.65
N THR A 422 -8.68 4.44 9.83
CA THR A 422 -8.33 5.04 11.13
C THR A 422 -7.42 4.10 11.91
N ILE A 423 -6.46 4.67 12.63
CA ILE A 423 -5.62 3.96 13.60
C ILE A 423 -5.90 4.56 14.97
N SER A 424 -6.26 3.71 15.93
CA SER A 424 -6.57 4.15 17.29
C SER A 424 -5.66 3.46 18.30
N ASN A 425 -4.88 4.25 19.03
CA ASN A 425 -4.02 3.79 20.11
C ASN A 425 -3.08 2.66 19.67
N ALA A 426 -2.34 2.86 18.58
CA ALA A 426 -1.33 1.91 18.14
C ALA A 426 -0.04 2.09 18.96
N HIS A 427 0.40 1.02 19.61
CA HIS A 427 1.63 1.00 20.43
C HIS A 427 2.75 0.36 19.62
N ILE A 428 3.83 1.09 19.36
CA ILE A 428 4.96 0.62 18.57
C ILE A 428 6.25 0.95 19.32
N ASN A 429 7.01 -0.09 19.66
CA ASN A 429 8.21 0.02 20.46
C ASN A 429 9.39 -0.56 19.69
N SER A 430 10.57 -0.02 19.92
CA SER A 430 11.83 -0.58 19.44
C SER A 430 12.82 -0.67 20.58
N LYS A 431 13.58 -1.77 20.65
CA LYS A 431 14.80 -1.86 21.48
C LYS A 431 16.02 -1.26 20.77
N GLY A 432 15.83 -0.78 19.54
CA GLY A 432 16.85 -0.21 18.70
C GLY A 432 17.11 1.27 19.00
N GLY A 433 17.65 1.95 18.01
CA GLY A 433 17.95 3.38 18.08
C GLY A 433 18.52 3.85 16.76
N GLY A 434 18.94 5.10 16.72
CA GLY A 434 19.55 5.63 15.52
C GLY A 434 20.27 6.94 15.71
N THR A 435 21.01 7.30 14.67
CA THR A 435 21.63 8.62 14.55
C THR A 435 21.08 9.34 13.33
N ILE A 436 20.79 10.63 13.48
CA ILE A 436 20.37 11.53 12.42
C ILE A 436 21.42 12.65 12.34
N ARG A 437 22.14 12.72 11.23
CA ARG A 437 23.06 13.81 10.93
C ARG A 437 22.35 14.87 10.11
N GLN A 438 22.55 16.12 10.48
CA GLN A 438 21.97 17.29 9.85
C GLN A 438 23.09 18.24 9.43
N SER A 439 23.07 18.70 8.18
CA SER A 439 23.96 19.76 7.69
C SER A 439 23.26 21.11 7.85
N LEU A 440 23.85 22.01 8.65
CA LEU A 440 23.36 23.38 8.84
C LEU A 440 24.22 24.37 8.02
N PRO A 441 23.61 25.36 7.33
CA PRO A 441 24.36 26.43 6.69
C PRO A 441 25.01 27.35 7.74
N LEU A 442 26.27 27.76 7.54
CA LEU A 442 26.90 28.79 8.39
C LEU A 442 26.33 30.18 8.10
N SER A 443 26.33 31.04 9.13
CA SER A 443 25.91 32.44 9.01
C SER A 443 26.90 33.26 8.17
N LYS A 444 26.44 34.34 7.51
CA LYS A 444 27.27 35.14 6.58
C LYS A 444 28.53 35.74 7.21
N LEU A 445 28.53 36.01 8.53
CA LEU A 445 29.72 36.51 9.25
C LEU A 445 30.86 35.47 9.33
N ASP A 446 30.55 34.17 9.22
CA ASP A 446 31.54 33.10 9.34
C ASP A 446 32.20 32.73 7.98
N ALA A 447 31.67 33.25 6.86
CA ALA A 447 32.07 32.88 5.51
C ALA A 447 33.30 33.65 4.96
N GLU A 448 33.78 34.68 5.67
CA GLU A 448 34.98 35.45 5.27
C GLU A 448 36.30 34.74 5.62
N SER A 449 36.26 33.61 6.33
CA SER A 449 37.44 32.78 6.60
C SER A 449 37.63 31.75 5.49
N ALA A 450 38.67 31.92 4.66
CA ALA A 450 39.00 31.06 3.52
C ALA A 450 39.28 29.56 3.84
N PHE A 451 39.21 29.16 5.12
CA PHE A 451 39.58 27.82 5.60
C PHE A 451 38.50 27.09 6.42
N ARG A 452 37.28 27.63 6.58
CA ARG A 452 36.19 26.94 7.30
C ARG A 452 35.21 26.25 6.33
N PRO A 453 34.77 25.02 6.62
CA PRO A 453 33.76 24.34 5.80
C PRO A 453 32.46 25.14 5.80
N ALA A 454 31.77 25.23 4.65
CA ALA A 454 30.57 26.04 4.44
C ALA A 454 29.32 25.56 5.22
N THR A 455 29.40 24.42 5.91
CA THR A 455 28.30 23.80 6.66
C THR A 455 28.78 23.24 8.00
N GLN A 456 27.98 23.39 9.06
CA GLN A 456 28.21 22.75 10.36
C GLN A 456 27.38 21.46 10.45
N GLU A 457 28.00 20.34 10.81
CA GLU A 457 27.30 19.07 10.95
C GLU A 457 26.84 18.87 12.41
N VAL A 458 25.56 18.58 12.60
CA VAL A 458 24.93 18.27 13.89
C VAL A 458 24.48 16.81 13.86
N SER A 459 24.79 16.04 14.90
CA SER A 459 24.37 14.65 15.02
C SER A 459 23.41 14.50 16.19
N TRP A 460 22.22 13.97 15.91
CA TRP A 460 21.23 13.59 16.90
C TRP A 460 21.29 12.08 17.10
N SER A 461 21.30 11.59 18.33
CA SER A 461 21.24 10.17 18.68
C SER A 461 20.01 9.91 19.53
N PHE A 462 19.30 8.81 19.29
CA PHE A 462 18.17 8.40 20.12
C PHE A 462 18.18 6.90 20.37
N SER A 463 17.61 6.48 21.50
CA SER A 463 17.54 5.08 21.88
C SER A 463 16.18 4.68 22.42
N GLU A 464 15.82 3.42 22.15
CA GLU A 464 14.63 2.70 22.63
C GLU A 464 13.31 3.49 22.46
N PRO A 465 12.94 3.89 21.22
CA PRO A 465 11.71 4.64 21.01
C PRO A 465 10.46 3.79 21.29
N SER A 466 9.51 4.41 21.98
CA SER A 466 8.14 3.94 22.21
C SER A 466 7.18 4.99 21.66
N ILE A 467 6.23 4.55 20.82
CA ILE A 467 5.33 5.43 20.08
C ILE A 467 3.88 4.98 20.30
N VAL A 468 3.01 5.93 20.61
CA VAL A 468 1.55 5.78 20.58
C VAL A 468 0.98 6.60 19.42
N LEU A 469 0.49 5.93 18.39
CA LEU A 469 -0.01 6.54 17.16
C LEU A 469 -1.54 6.53 17.10
N ASN A 470 -2.11 7.68 16.78
CA ASN A 470 -3.50 7.85 16.39
C ASN A 470 -3.58 8.54 15.03
N LEU A 471 -4.42 8.02 14.13
CA LEU A 471 -4.70 8.57 12.81
C LEU A 471 -6.22 8.56 12.59
N ASP A 472 -6.80 9.73 12.33
CA ASP A 472 -8.21 9.81 11.94
C ASP A 472 -8.39 9.70 10.41
N SER A 473 -9.65 9.57 9.96
CA SER A 473 -9.96 9.46 8.54
C SER A 473 -9.75 10.75 7.75
N GLY A 474 -9.55 11.88 8.43
CA GLY A 474 -9.20 13.18 7.84
C GLY A 474 -7.70 13.43 7.73
N GLY A 475 -6.86 12.50 8.19
CA GLY A 475 -5.40 12.61 8.18
C GLY A 475 -4.81 13.28 9.43
N LYS A 476 -5.62 13.73 10.40
CA LYS A 476 -5.11 14.25 11.67
C LYS A 476 -4.35 13.13 12.36
N THR A 477 -3.09 13.40 12.70
CA THR A 477 -2.20 12.41 13.30
C THR A 477 -1.70 12.92 14.64
N SER A 478 -1.77 12.06 15.67
CA SER A 478 -1.17 12.32 16.98
C SER A 478 -0.18 11.21 17.31
N ILE A 479 1.04 11.60 17.66
CA ILE A 479 2.17 10.73 17.94
C ILE A 479 2.66 11.03 19.36
N GLY A 480 2.18 10.26 20.33
CA GLY A 480 2.82 10.21 21.65
C GLY A 480 4.15 9.50 21.52
N PHE A 481 5.23 10.06 22.04
CA PHE A 481 6.55 9.45 22.01
C PHE A 481 7.18 9.42 23.40
N HIS A 482 8.00 8.41 23.62
CA HIS A 482 8.91 8.29 24.75
C HIS A 482 10.21 7.66 24.24
N LEU A 483 11.35 8.22 24.59
CA LEU A 483 12.68 7.67 24.25
C LEU A 483 13.44 7.43 25.56
N ARG A 484 14.38 6.50 25.58
CA ARG A 484 15.30 6.35 26.72
C ARG A 484 16.28 7.51 26.82
N SER A 485 16.79 7.95 25.67
CA SER A 485 17.67 9.11 25.58
C SER A 485 17.57 9.79 24.22
N LEU A 486 17.84 11.10 24.20
CA LEU A 486 18.03 11.91 23.01
C LEU A 486 19.30 12.76 23.21
N GLY A 487 20.35 12.43 22.48
CA GLY A 487 21.60 13.18 22.46
C GLY A 487 21.65 14.10 21.24
N ARG A 488 22.22 15.29 21.41
CA ARG A 488 22.58 16.21 20.32
C ARG A 488 24.06 16.54 20.45
N LYS A 489 24.86 16.11 19.48
CA LYS A 489 26.27 16.44 19.36
C LYS A 489 26.48 17.47 18.26
N THR A 490 27.18 18.55 18.57
CA THR A 490 27.63 19.58 17.62
C THR A 490 29.08 19.85 17.94
N GLY A 491 30.01 19.63 16.99
CA GLY A 491 31.45 19.56 17.31
C GLY A 491 31.70 18.59 18.46
N ASP A 492 32.35 19.04 19.53
CA ASP A 492 32.53 18.27 20.78
C ASP A 492 31.52 18.58 21.89
N GLY A 493 30.62 19.54 21.68
CA GLY A 493 29.54 19.84 22.60
C GLY A 493 28.43 18.79 22.50
N GLU A 494 28.03 18.22 23.64
CA GLU A 494 26.96 17.23 23.72
C GLU A 494 25.88 17.68 24.71
N LEU A 495 24.64 17.74 24.22
CA LEU A 495 23.45 17.91 25.04
C LEU A 495 22.75 16.56 25.14
N MET A 496 22.49 16.09 26.35
CA MET A 496 21.78 14.83 26.58
C MET A 496 20.46 15.09 27.31
N LEU A 497 19.38 14.63 26.70
CA LEU A 497 18.06 14.57 27.27
C LEU A 497 17.76 13.12 27.68
N THR A 498 17.36 12.92 28.93
CA THR A 498 17.02 11.59 29.47
C THR A 498 15.52 11.41 29.56
N ASN A 499 15.04 10.22 29.19
CA ASN A 499 13.61 9.89 29.16
C ASN A 499 12.72 10.95 28.49
N PRO A 500 13.08 11.54 27.33
CA PRO A 500 12.25 12.56 26.72
C PRO A 500 10.93 11.95 26.23
N GLU A 501 9.84 12.62 26.57
CA GLU A 501 8.49 12.23 26.18
C GLU A 501 7.66 13.45 25.80
N GLY A 502 6.61 13.24 25.01
CA GLY A 502 5.70 14.29 24.59
C GLY A 502 4.72 13.80 23.53
N THR A 503 3.89 14.71 23.03
CA THR A 503 2.93 14.41 21.95
C THR A 503 3.14 15.36 20.79
N ILE A 504 3.39 14.80 19.60
CA ILE A 504 3.47 15.53 18.33
C ILE A 504 2.11 15.46 17.65
N GLY A 505 1.54 16.62 17.29
CA GLY A 505 0.36 16.72 16.45
C GLY A 505 0.70 17.16 15.03
N LEU A 506 0.12 16.46 14.06
CA LEU A 506 0.26 16.78 12.63
C LEU A 506 -1.12 16.98 12.03
N MET A 507 -1.23 17.95 11.11
CA MET A 507 -2.49 18.26 10.40
C MET A 507 -3.65 18.60 11.35
N GLU A 508 -3.37 19.11 12.56
CA GLU A 508 -4.40 19.47 13.53
C GLU A 508 -5.21 20.70 13.09
N HIS A 509 -4.55 21.63 12.37
CA HIS A 509 -5.15 22.85 11.87
C HIS A 509 -5.51 22.71 10.39
N ARG A 510 -6.79 22.54 10.07
CA ARG A 510 -7.26 22.41 8.67
C ARG A 510 -6.85 23.59 7.79
N ASN A 511 -6.81 24.80 8.35
CA ASN A 511 -6.46 26.02 7.62
C ASN A 511 -4.94 26.25 7.50
N ASN A 512 -4.14 25.55 8.32
CA ASN A 512 -2.68 25.62 8.25
C ASN A 512 -2.06 24.23 8.49
N PRO A 513 -2.16 23.30 7.51
CA PRO A 513 -1.68 21.93 7.68
C PRO A 513 -0.14 21.83 7.78
N SER A 514 0.58 22.94 7.59
CA SER A 514 2.03 23.05 7.82
C SER A 514 2.43 23.27 9.28
N THR A 515 1.47 23.47 10.18
CA THR A 515 1.74 23.56 11.62
C THR A 515 1.95 22.18 12.22
N ILE A 516 3.08 22.02 12.91
CA ILE A 516 3.39 20.86 13.76
C ILE A 516 3.28 21.34 15.21
N SER A 517 2.48 20.65 16.02
CA SER A 517 2.38 20.92 17.46
C SER A 517 3.24 19.94 18.26
N LEU A 518 3.87 20.42 19.33
CA LEU A 518 4.48 19.60 20.38
C LEU A 518 3.85 20.01 21.70
N SER A 519 3.27 19.05 22.41
CA SER A 519 2.59 19.28 23.68
C SER A 519 3.06 18.30 24.75
N LYS A 520 2.96 18.73 26.01
CA LYS A 520 3.32 17.95 27.21
C LYS A 520 4.72 17.34 27.10
N PHE A 521 5.66 18.09 26.54
CA PHE A 521 7.02 17.63 26.43
C PHE A 521 7.68 17.67 27.80
N SER A 522 8.35 16.59 28.20
CA SER A 522 9.16 16.55 29.41
C SER A 522 10.41 15.72 29.19
N SER A 523 11.50 16.06 29.86
CA SER A 523 12.74 15.30 29.84
C SER A 523 13.62 15.64 31.04
N GLY A 524 14.50 14.72 31.43
CA GLY A 524 15.62 15.05 32.30
C GLY A 524 16.70 15.84 31.54
N LEU A 525 17.21 16.89 32.18
CA LEU A 525 18.26 17.76 31.66
C LEU A 525 19.23 18.11 32.80
N MET A 526 20.52 17.79 32.65
CA MET A 526 21.57 18.14 33.63
C MET A 526 21.21 17.74 35.08
N SER A 527 20.65 16.55 35.29
CA SER A 527 20.13 16.06 36.58
C SER A 527 18.91 16.80 37.16
N GLY A 528 18.39 17.83 36.49
CA GLY A 528 17.06 18.39 36.71
C GLY A 528 16.09 17.99 35.61
N SER A 529 15.06 18.80 35.36
CA SER A 529 14.08 18.58 34.30
C SER A 529 13.84 19.80 33.43
N LEU A 530 13.48 19.52 32.18
CA LEU A 530 13.02 20.46 31.16
C LEU A 530 11.60 20.05 30.75
N ALA A 531 10.69 21.01 30.67
CA ALA A 531 9.35 20.79 30.12
C ALA A 531 8.92 21.91 29.17
N ILE A 532 8.04 21.56 28.23
CA ILE A 532 7.32 22.48 27.35
C ILE A 532 5.85 22.08 27.37
N ASP A 533 4.98 23.00 27.78
CA ASP A 533 3.53 22.74 27.83
C ASP A 533 2.95 22.55 26.43
N HIS A 534 3.25 23.49 25.53
CA HIS A 534 2.82 23.50 24.13
C HIS A 534 3.73 24.40 23.28
N VAL A 535 3.96 24.00 22.03
CA VAL A 535 4.58 24.83 20.99
C VAL A 535 4.04 24.44 19.62
N ASP A 536 3.68 25.45 18.83
CA ASP A 536 3.31 25.29 17.43
C ASP A 536 4.44 25.80 16.55
N TYR A 537 4.93 24.93 15.67
CA TYR A 537 5.94 25.26 14.67
C TYR A 537 5.31 25.28 13.28
N ASP A 538 5.29 26.44 12.65
CA ASP A 538 4.82 26.58 11.26
C ASP A 538 5.98 26.36 10.28
N LEU A 539 5.93 25.26 9.52
CA LEU A 539 6.95 24.91 8.53
C LEU A 539 7.13 25.97 7.42
N LYS A 540 6.12 26.81 7.14
CA LYS A 540 6.17 27.83 6.08
C LYS A 540 6.90 29.09 6.54
N SER A 541 6.45 29.67 7.66
CA SER A 541 7.08 30.87 8.23
C SER A 541 8.36 30.54 9.00
N ARG A 542 8.57 29.27 9.36
CA ARG A 542 9.66 28.80 10.22
C ARG A 542 9.69 29.53 11.56
N HIS A 543 8.50 29.76 12.11
CA HIS A 543 8.28 30.51 13.34
C HIS A 543 7.70 29.61 14.42
N ALA A 544 8.13 29.83 15.66
CA ALA A 544 7.54 29.24 16.86
C ALA A 544 7.84 30.08 18.11
N GLU A 545 6.93 30.07 19.06
CA GLU A 545 7.09 30.68 20.38
C GLU A 545 6.73 29.66 21.45
N THR A 546 7.54 29.58 22.50
CA THR A 546 7.26 28.71 23.65
C THR A 546 7.96 29.17 24.92
N VAL A 547 7.63 28.56 26.05
CA VAL A 547 8.31 28.77 27.33
C VAL A 547 8.93 27.46 27.78
N LEU A 548 10.25 27.44 27.95
CA LEU A 548 10.97 26.34 28.57
C LEU A 548 10.81 26.44 30.09
N LEU A 549 10.31 25.37 30.70
CA LEU A 549 10.22 25.23 32.15
C LEU A 549 11.40 24.40 32.63
N LEU A 550 12.32 25.04 33.36
CA LEU A 550 13.48 24.39 33.97
C LEU A 550 13.21 24.19 35.45
N ASN A 551 13.46 22.99 35.95
CA ASN A 551 13.26 22.68 37.37
C ASN A 551 14.40 21.85 37.93
N GLY A 552 14.84 22.19 39.14
CA GLY A 552 15.87 21.44 39.85
C GLY A 552 17.24 21.42 39.17
N ILE A 553 17.58 22.39 38.31
CA ILE A 553 18.87 22.40 37.58
C ILE A 553 20.00 22.73 38.57
N PRO A 554 20.99 21.85 38.80
CA PRO A 554 22.07 22.14 39.75
C PRO A 554 22.92 23.33 39.30
N LEU A 555 23.13 24.30 40.19
CA LEU A 555 23.90 25.51 39.89
C LEU A 555 25.34 25.17 39.48
N GLN A 556 25.98 24.21 40.16
CA GLN A 556 27.31 23.72 39.80
C GLN A 556 27.40 23.28 38.33
N LYS A 557 26.39 22.58 37.81
CA LYS A 557 26.40 22.07 36.44
C LYS A 557 26.33 23.18 35.40
N LEU A 558 25.66 24.29 35.70
CA LEU A 558 25.65 25.46 34.82
C LEU A 558 27.00 26.20 34.81
N LEU A 559 27.69 26.24 35.95
CA LEU A 559 29.03 26.85 36.06
C LEU A 559 30.11 26.01 35.35
N GLU A 560 30.00 24.68 35.41
CA GLU A 560 30.85 23.75 34.65
C GLU A 560 30.72 23.99 33.14
N LEU A 561 29.51 24.25 32.62
CA LEU A 561 29.30 24.59 31.21
C LEU A 561 29.99 25.90 30.79
N GLN A 562 30.22 26.82 31.73
CA GLN A 562 30.94 28.07 31.48
C GLN A 562 32.47 27.89 31.52
N GLY A 563 32.98 26.69 31.82
CA GLY A 563 34.41 26.43 31.94
C GLY A 563 35.04 27.03 33.21
N THR A 564 34.22 27.35 34.22
CA THR A 564 34.68 28.01 35.45
C THR A 564 35.10 27.00 36.51
N GLU A 565 36.38 26.60 36.52
CA GLU A 565 36.90 25.62 37.49
C GLU A 565 37.13 26.22 38.90
N LYS A 566 37.13 27.55 39.02
CA LYS A 566 37.42 28.27 40.28
C LYS A 566 36.20 28.58 41.13
N ILE A 567 34.99 28.31 40.63
CA ILE A 567 33.74 28.58 41.34
C ILE A 567 33.07 27.24 41.68
N HIS A 568 32.87 27.01 42.96
CA HIS A 568 31.99 25.96 43.43
C HIS A 568 30.69 26.56 43.97
N ALA A 569 29.55 26.01 43.58
CA ALA A 569 28.27 26.49 44.05
C ALA A 569 27.29 25.34 44.31
N THR A 570 26.59 25.41 45.43
CA THR A 570 25.54 24.45 45.79
C THR A 570 24.15 24.99 45.48
N GLY A 571 23.16 24.10 45.43
CA GLY A 571 21.76 24.45 45.21
C GLY A 571 21.27 24.18 43.78
N ASN A 572 19.96 24.35 43.61
CA ASN A 572 19.24 24.06 42.38
C ASN A 572 18.45 25.29 41.95
N LEU A 573 18.35 25.47 40.64
CA LEU A 573 17.62 26.56 40.01
C LEU A 573 16.32 26.06 39.39
N ARG A 574 15.30 26.91 39.43
CA ARG A 574 14.05 26.78 38.68
C ARG A 574 13.82 28.04 37.86
N GLY A 575 13.33 27.88 36.63
CA GLY A 575 13.12 29.03 35.77
C GLY A 575 12.10 28.82 34.66
N ARG A 576 11.72 29.95 34.07
CA ARG A 576 10.85 30.05 32.90
C ARG A 576 11.59 30.86 31.85
N ILE A 577 11.92 30.24 30.72
CA ILE A 577 12.68 30.86 29.64
C ILE A 577 11.80 30.92 28.39
N PRO A 578 11.17 32.06 28.07
CA PRO A 578 10.49 32.23 26.80
C PRO A 578 11.52 32.19 25.67
N VAL A 579 11.22 31.45 24.63
CA VAL A 579 12.06 31.29 23.45
C VAL A 579 11.21 31.57 22.23
N VAL A 580 11.70 32.44 21.36
CA VAL A 580 11.11 32.70 20.05
C VAL A 580 12.10 32.26 18.98
N MET A 581 11.58 31.46 18.06
CA MET A 581 12.29 30.97 16.87
C MET A 581 11.80 31.71 15.65
N ASP A 582 12.72 32.29 14.89
CA ASP A 582 12.46 33.00 13.64
C ASP A 582 13.47 32.53 12.58
N GLY A 583 13.03 31.64 11.68
CA GLY A 583 13.90 31.05 10.66
C GLY A 583 14.95 30.12 11.27
N ALA A 584 16.20 30.58 11.30
CA ALA A 584 17.32 29.87 11.93
C ALA A 584 17.79 30.54 13.24
N GLY A 585 17.24 31.72 13.56
CA GLY A 585 17.59 32.49 14.76
C GLY A 585 16.71 32.11 15.95
N PHE A 586 17.29 32.24 17.15
CA PHE A 586 16.61 32.05 18.42
C PHE A 586 16.80 33.30 19.26
N ARG A 587 15.77 33.78 19.94
CA ARG A 587 15.87 34.87 20.91
C ARG A 587 15.16 34.52 22.21
N ILE A 588 15.66 35.09 23.30
CA ILE A 588 15.06 35.02 24.63
C ILE A 588 14.65 36.45 24.99
N PRO A 589 13.35 36.81 24.92
CA PRO A 589 12.92 38.17 25.21
C PRO A 589 13.12 38.53 26.69
N ASP A 590 12.76 37.64 27.61
CA ASP A 590 12.89 37.84 29.05
C ASP A 590 12.74 36.51 29.82
N GLY A 591 13.86 35.84 30.11
CA GLY A 591 13.88 34.61 30.90
C GLY A 591 14.27 34.87 32.35
N GLY A 592 13.75 34.07 33.27
CA GLY A 592 14.08 34.14 34.69
C GLY A 592 14.44 32.79 35.29
N MET A 593 15.45 32.75 36.16
CA MET A 593 15.84 31.57 36.95
C MET A 593 16.15 31.96 38.39
N ASN A 594 15.60 31.24 39.36
CA ASN A 594 15.79 31.51 40.78
C ASN A 594 16.31 30.26 41.49
N ALA A 595 17.14 30.45 42.51
CA ALA A 595 17.50 29.34 43.40
C ALA A 595 16.27 28.91 44.22
N GLU A 596 16.05 27.60 44.29
CA GLU A 596 14.92 27.04 45.03
C GLU A 596 15.11 27.10 46.55
N LYS A 597 16.37 27.13 46.99
CA LYS A 597 16.80 27.14 48.39
C LYS A 597 18.09 27.94 48.52
N THR A 598 18.40 28.32 49.76
CA THR A 598 19.70 28.88 50.15
C THR A 598 20.84 27.90 49.86
N GLY A 599 22.05 28.42 49.64
CA GLY A 599 23.22 27.60 49.35
C GLY A 599 24.52 28.34 49.58
N GLN A 600 25.60 27.80 49.04
CA GLN A 600 26.96 28.30 49.25
C GLN A 600 27.66 28.45 47.91
N ILE A 601 28.39 29.55 47.75
CA ILE A 601 29.30 29.83 46.65
C ILE A 601 30.70 29.98 47.25
N ILE A 602 31.68 29.29 46.67
CA ILE A 602 33.09 29.34 47.06
C ILE A 602 33.88 29.73 45.81
N TYR A 603 34.50 30.90 45.86
CA TYR A 603 35.42 31.38 44.82
C TYR A 603 36.88 31.22 45.24
N SER A 604 37.60 30.37 44.52
CA SER A 604 39.02 30.07 44.74
C SER A 604 39.90 31.05 43.95
N SER A 605 39.99 32.30 44.41
CA SER A 605 40.88 33.32 43.83
C SER A 605 42.36 33.04 44.12
N THR A 606 43.26 33.24 43.16
CA THR A 606 44.72 33.13 43.41
C THR A 606 45.33 34.43 43.97
N PRO A 607 46.51 34.37 44.63
CA PRO A 607 47.22 35.57 45.07
C PRO A 607 47.54 36.55 43.94
N GLU A 608 47.83 36.04 42.74
CA GLU A 608 48.07 36.86 41.55
C GLU A 608 46.80 37.59 41.08
N GLU A 609 45.64 36.92 41.10
CA GLU A 609 44.37 37.54 40.72
C GLU A 609 43.97 38.66 41.69
N ARG A 610 44.25 38.48 42.99
CA ARG A 610 43.98 39.50 44.01
C ARG A 610 44.90 40.72 43.89
N SER A 611 46.12 40.54 43.39
CA SER A 611 47.11 41.62 43.29
C SER A 611 46.89 42.52 42.06
N VAL A 612 46.34 41.97 40.97
CA VAL A 612 46.00 42.72 39.75
C VAL A 612 44.55 43.22 39.72
N ALA A 613 43.68 42.73 40.61
CA ALA A 613 42.30 43.16 40.71
C ALA A 613 42.19 44.62 41.19
N ASN A 614 41.28 45.38 40.57
CA ASN A 614 40.90 46.68 41.10
C ASN A 614 40.26 46.52 42.50
N PRO A 615 40.21 47.58 43.34
CA PRO A 615 39.72 47.48 44.71
C PRO A 615 38.31 46.88 44.84
N GLY A 616 37.41 47.15 43.90
CA GLY A 616 36.04 46.62 43.90
C GLY A 616 35.98 45.12 43.58
N MET A 617 36.79 44.64 42.63
CA MET A 617 36.90 43.22 42.29
C MET A 617 37.55 42.43 43.42
N ARG A 618 38.57 42.99 44.09
CA ARG A 618 39.19 42.36 45.26
C ARG A 618 38.18 42.14 46.39
N ILE A 619 37.35 43.15 46.68
CA ILE A 619 36.25 43.04 47.66
C ILE A 619 35.26 41.95 47.23
N THR A 620 34.92 41.87 45.94
CA THR A 620 34.00 40.85 45.41
C THR A 620 34.56 39.43 45.57
N TYR A 621 35.85 39.23 45.27
CA TYR A 621 36.53 37.94 45.43
C TYR A 621 36.60 37.52 46.90
N GLU A 622 36.91 38.44 47.82
CA GLU A 622 36.92 38.16 49.25
C GLU A 622 35.51 37.81 49.76
N ALA A 623 34.49 38.56 49.34
CA ALA A 623 33.10 38.27 49.68
C ALA A 623 32.66 36.88 49.18
N LEU A 624 33.05 36.48 47.97
CA LEU A 624 32.69 35.19 47.36
C LEU A 624 33.54 34.00 47.83
N GLY A 625 34.60 34.21 48.62
CA GLY A 625 35.50 33.13 49.06
C GLY A 625 34.81 32.04 49.90
N ASN A 626 33.75 32.38 50.64
CA ASN A 626 32.94 31.46 51.45
C ASN A 626 31.52 32.02 51.65
N PHE A 627 30.79 32.23 50.55
CA PHE A 627 29.56 32.99 50.54
C PHE A 627 28.31 32.14 50.69
N PHE A 628 27.55 32.34 51.76
CA PHE A 628 26.25 31.71 51.98
C PHE A 628 25.14 32.62 51.44
N TYR A 629 24.57 32.25 50.30
CA TYR A 629 23.49 33.01 49.69
C TYR A 629 22.13 32.61 50.27
N SER A 630 21.31 33.60 50.59
CA SER A 630 19.91 33.44 51.00
C SER A 630 18.95 33.62 49.84
N GLU A 631 19.33 34.40 48.83
CA GLU A 631 18.55 34.68 47.63
C GLU A 631 19.48 34.71 46.42
N LEU A 632 19.06 34.05 45.34
CA LEU A 632 19.72 34.12 44.04
C LEU A 632 18.62 34.19 42.98
N VAL A 633 18.55 35.33 42.32
CA VAL A 633 17.63 35.63 41.23
C VAL A 633 18.45 35.95 39.99
N SER A 634 18.07 35.37 38.86
CA SER A 634 18.72 35.56 37.57
C SER A 634 17.69 35.92 36.52
N SER A 635 18.02 36.88 35.67
CA SER A 635 17.30 37.11 34.42
C SER A 635 18.24 36.96 33.23
N ILE A 636 17.69 36.58 32.08
CA ILE A 636 18.42 36.39 30.84
C ILE A 636 17.63 36.98 29.68
N THR A 637 18.29 37.79 28.88
CA THR A 637 17.81 38.20 27.56
C THR A 637 18.83 37.78 26.53
N MET A 638 18.38 37.44 25.32
CA MET A 638 19.27 37.06 24.22
C MET A 638 18.67 37.51 22.89
N SER A 639 19.45 38.24 22.09
CA SER A 639 19.09 38.63 20.72
C SER A 639 19.35 37.50 19.71
N PRO A 640 18.79 37.57 18.48
CA PRO A 640 18.92 36.51 17.47
C PRO A 640 20.36 36.17 17.04
N ASP A 641 21.30 37.11 17.22
CA ASP A 641 22.74 36.94 16.95
C ASP A 641 23.50 36.26 18.11
N GLY A 642 22.80 35.95 19.21
CA GLY A 642 23.33 35.24 20.37
C GLY A 642 23.88 36.12 21.47
N ASN A 643 23.93 37.45 21.27
CA ASN A 643 24.32 38.38 22.33
C ASN A 643 23.30 38.29 23.46
N SER A 644 23.81 38.00 24.66
CA SER A 644 23.00 37.75 25.84
C SER A 644 23.46 38.59 27.01
N LEU A 645 22.48 39.04 27.79
CA LEU A 645 22.69 39.71 29.07
C LEU A 645 22.05 38.85 30.14
N ILE A 646 22.89 38.29 31.03
CA ILE A 646 22.46 37.58 32.23
C ILE A 646 22.67 38.51 33.42
N THR A 647 21.59 38.87 34.11
CA THR A 647 21.65 39.69 35.32
C THR A 647 21.43 38.80 36.53
N LEU A 648 22.37 38.80 37.46
CA LEU A 648 22.31 38.04 38.71
C LEU A 648 22.17 39.00 39.89
N GLN A 649 21.22 38.72 40.77
CA GLN A 649 21.06 39.36 42.05
C GLN A 649 21.23 38.31 43.14
N ILE A 650 22.29 38.44 43.93
CA ILE A 650 22.68 37.47 44.95
C ILE A 650 22.75 38.18 46.29
N LYS A 651 21.93 37.74 47.26
CA LYS A 651 21.95 38.24 48.63
C LYS A 651 22.44 37.15 49.56
N GLY A 652 23.25 37.52 50.54
CA GLY A 652 23.83 36.57 51.47
C GLY A 652 24.84 37.19 52.40
N HIS A 653 25.72 36.36 52.95
CA HIS A 653 26.81 36.78 53.81
C HIS A 653 27.98 35.82 53.69
N ASN A 654 29.19 36.32 53.98
CA ASN A 654 30.37 35.49 54.18
C ASN A 654 30.88 35.73 55.61
N PRO A 655 30.85 34.71 56.50
CA PRO A 655 31.31 34.83 57.89
C PRO A 655 32.75 35.34 58.02
N ASP A 656 33.60 35.00 57.05
CA ASP A 656 35.02 35.35 57.02
C ASP A 656 35.28 36.75 56.45
N PHE A 657 34.24 37.44 55.98
CA PHE A 657 34.33 38.76 55.35
C PHE A 657 33.64 39.84 56.21
N GLN A 658 34.41 40.85 56.62
CA GLN A 658 33.92 42.04 57.34
C GLN A 658 32.95 41.72 58.49
N ASN A 659 33.26 40.71 59.31
CA ASN A 659 32.44 40.23 60.43
C ASN A 659 31.03 39.74 60.01
N GLY A 660 30.90 39.04 58.88
CA GLY A 660 29.64 38.47 58.44
C GLY A 660 28.63 39.49 57.91
N ARG A 661 29.10 40.68 57.50
CA ARG A 661 28.24 41.76 56.99
C ARG A 661 27.37 41.25 55.82
N PRO A 662 26.06 41.56 55.79
CA PRO A 662 25.21 41.25 54.65
C PRO A 662 25.76 41.85 53.36
N VAL A 663 25.83 41.05 52.31
CA VAL A 663 26.29 41.45 50.99
C VAL A 663 25.14 41.29 50.00
N ASN A 664 24.95 42.30 49.17
CA ASN A 664 24.06 42.27 48.01
C ASN A 664 24.90 42.50 46.76
N LEU A 665 25.00 41.48 45.92
CA LEU A 665 25.80 41.45 44.70
C LEU A 665 24.86 41.51 43.49
N ASN A 666 25.07 42.51 42.65
CA ASN A 666 24.41 42.63 41.34
C ASN A 666 25.49 42.45 40.28
N LEU A 667 25.36 41.40 39.46
CA LEU A 667 26.32 41.07 38.41
C LEU A 667 25.61 41.06 37.06
N ASN A 668 26.21 41.73 36.08
CA ASN A 668 25.79 41.67 34.69
C ASN A 668 26.84 40.89 33.91
N ILE A 669 26.42 39.81 33.27
CA ILE A 669 27.27 38.96 32.43
C ILE A 669 26.79 39.14 31.00
N GLU A 670 27.62 39.79 30.20
CA GLU A 670 27.42 39.95 28.77
C GLU A 670 28.26 38.92 28.02
N GLN A 671 27.60 38.06 27.26
CA GLN A 671 28.27 37.01 26.48
C GLN A 671 27.48 36.67 25.23
N ASN A 672 28.15 36.16 24.21
CA ASN A 672 27.46 35.54 23.09
C ASN A 672 27.19 34.06 23.41
N LEU A 673 25.97 33.74 23.82
CA LEU A 673 25.58 32.37 24.20
C LEU A 673 25.63 31.40 23.03
N LEU A 674 25.33 31.87 21.81
CA LEU A 674 25.45 31.03 20.62
C LEU A 674 26.93 30.68 20.37
N GLU A 675 27.83 31.65 20.48
CA GLU A 675 29.27 31.42 20.37
C GLU A 675 29.82 30.59 21.52
N LEU A 676 29.32 30.73 22.75
CA LEU A 676 29.71 29.88 23.87
C LEU A 676 29.32 28.41 23.61
N MET A 677 28.08 28.19 23.16
CA MET A 677 27.65 26.86 22.72
C MET A 677 28.49 26.34 21.54
N ARG A 678 28.99 27.23 20.67
CA ARG A 678 29.94 26.88 19.58
C ARG A 678 31.38 26.68 20.08
N SER A 679 31.89 27.42 21.04
CA SER A 679 33.28 27.33 21.50
C SER A 679 33.49 26.08 22.35
N LEU A 680 32.50 25.73 23.18
CA LEU A 680 32.37 24.41 23.81
C LEU A 680 32.37 23.27 22.77
N SER A 681 31.95 23.55 21.53
CA SER A 681 32.03 22.59 20.42
C SER A 681 33.36 22.58 19.65
N ILE A 682 34.21 23.59 19.80
CA ILE A 682 35.44 23.80 19.00
C ILE A 682 36.72 23.58 19.82
N ALA A 683 36.73 23.93 21.11
CA ALA A 683 37.92 23.90 21.97
C ALA A 683 38.58 22.51 22.07
N SER A 684 37.82 21.44 21.86
CA SER A 684 38.26 20.06 21.97
C SER A 684 38.77 19.46 20.63
N GLY A 685 38.56 20.15 19.51
CA GLY A 685 39.10 19.76 18.20
C GLY A 685 40.59 20.07 18.04
N ILE A 686 41.14 21.00 18.84
CA ILE A 686 42.55 21.39 18.78
C ILE A 686 43.41 20.42 19.61
N GLU A 687 42.92 19.93 20.75
CA GLU A 687 43.65 18.93 21.55
C GLU A 687 43.81 17.60 20.81
N GLN A 688 42.80 17.13 20.08
CA GLN A 688 42.92 15.90 19.29
C GLN A 688 43.85 16.04 18.08
N GLN A 689 43.87 17.20 17.40
CA GLN A 689 44.80 17.42 16.29
C GLN A 689 46.26 17.59 16.76
N ILE A 690 46.47 18.14 17.96
CA ILE A 690 47.80 18.20 18.58
C ILE A 690 48.23 16.81 19.07
N LEU A 691 47.32 16.01 19.66
CA LEU A 691 47.61 14.65 20.12
C LEU A 691 47.85 13.68 18.96
N GLU A 692 47.11 13.79 17.83
CA GLU A 692 47.36 13.01 16.60
C GLU A 692 48.65 13.43 15.89
N LYS A 693 49.00 14.74 15.88
CA LYS A 693 50.29 15.20 15.34
C LYS A 693 51.46 14.78 16.23
N ALA A 694 51.31 14.80 17.56
CA ALA A 694 52.32 14.33 18.50
C ALA A 694 52.53 12.81 18.42
N THR A 695 51.47 12.02 18.26
CA THR A 695 51.58 10.56 18.09
C THR A 695 52.09 10.15 16.70
N ARG A 696 51.87 10.96 15.65
CA ARG A 696 52.52 10.77 14.34
C ARG A 696 53.99 11.22 14.31
N ALA A 697 54.37 12.23 15.09
CA ALA A 697 55.77 12.64 15.24
C ALA A 697 56.58 11.61 16.05
N GLY A 698 56.01 11.03 17.11
CA GLY A 698 56.67 10.01 17.94
C GLY A 698 56.82 8.63 17.27
N LYS A 699 56.03 8.32 16.23
CA LYS A 699 56.16 7.08 15.43
C LYS A 699 57.18 7.17 14.28
N LYS A 700 57.80 8.34 14.04
CA LYS A 700 58.87 8.51 13.04
C LYS A 700 60.29 8.47 13.62
N GLN A 701 60.43 8.24 14.93
CA GLN A 701 61.74 8.21 15.63
C GLN A 701 61.97 6.93 16.46
N LYS A 702 61.31 5.82 16.12
CA LYS A 702 61.64 4.50 16.67
C LYS A 702 61.84 3.47 15.57
#